data_AF-W9VDQ7-F1
#
_entry.id   AF-W9VDQ7-F1
#
_cell.length_a   1.000
_cell.length_b   1.000
_cell.length_c   1.000
_cell.angle_alpha   90.00
_cell.angle_beta   90.00
_cell.angle_gamma   90.00
#
_symmetry.space_group_name_H-M   'P 1'
#
loop_
_entity.id
_entity.type
_entity.pdbx_description
1 polymer ?
#
loop_
_entity_poly.entity_id
_entity_poly.type
_entity_poly.pdbx_seq_one_letter_code
_entity_poly.pdbx_strand_id
1 'polypeptide(L)'
;MTLPAHPQYRRIKAIIDTGAERNLLNLLAALCLMQFYAPAAPNDISTDHPRFWGSYALGLAQQMGLNIKSTKRSSHEGLRRRVWWTLYARDSIMSSAHGRPRIVNPADCGIEPPSIYDFPDPSDIRAQIFVSYVSITGIMCDLCQLLTRQNDPPSVEKNEVGLRLLDYVRSLPPALLLVQPNGIPRPYSFDLAQLHVHLLTTIIILYRPQSIFCIPSASSPAIVASNLSFRIFEAMELRGHTCSLSSGFAWHLLVTAIPQLSCLVIPSLREECKSNLDTLEGCFRTLASTRPSAANNLRNIQEIHRALESKEPLPKARLSANASMDAFSFSPLELFGPYGVDVPRNYDRITAALECSVDRALLGPQNIENVHHGNGNTSQMFYAQTQSFALTRNNIGDQPMLEGTPDFELLGMNKARMLRDEVKEYNSRVWGLKSYTLGTRLKIGLSWDRPGGLTTLGLINAFVRRALPDAPNGYAPEGGDCPSPEPSVRSANTLSPNETSWLLKRRPKANEALVGLLSRINISDFNAPDYLRNQTANISAWPNIAIAASGGGYRAMLNGAGAIAAFDSRTGGASADTGYLGGLLQSATYLSGLSGGSWLVGSLYMNNFTTIPALLSGDMGSVWNLENTIFEGPPTVSNYYKTLVDAVSDKENAGFNTSITDYWGRALSYQLINAVDGGISYTWSSLAVMPDFMDGAIPMPIVIADERAPGELLIRKLQQNATCVRGFDNSGFVMGTSSSLFNQAFLILNGTNDTSILANAITKVLAEINEDNNDVSLYSPNPFYRYNIDTNPNAESQTLFLVDGGEDLQNIPLHPLIQPARKVDVIFAIDSSADTKTNWPNGTSLVATYRRSVNSMFANGTTFPSIPDQNTFVNLGLNSRPTFFGCNLANMTGDAPLIVYLPNFPYSYASNVSTFDLQYNNTERNAIVQNGFDVATMANGTIDSEWPVCVGCAILSRSLERTGVAVPVACQDCFVRYCWNGTINDTSPPLYEPQMIQAQEGAKSEGTRLASEKATLLILSFFCWIFFSEVFAVGFDDPMNRV
;
A
#
# COMPACT_ATOMS: atom_id res chain seq x y z
N MET A 1 27.86 -17.62 0.70
CA MET A 1 27.53 -16.36 0.01
C MET A 1 26.06 -16.09 0.32
N THR A 2 25.74 -15.01 1.04
CA THR A 2 24.35 -14.69 1.41
C THR A 2 23.61 -14.14 0.19
N LEU A 3 22.39 -14.62 -0.05
CA LEU A 3 21.48 -13.99 -1.00
C LEU A 3 21.19 -12.55 -0.54
N PRO A 4 21.02 -11.57 -1.44
CA PRO A 4 20.69 -10.21 -1.05
C PRO A 4 19.36 -10.16 -0.28
N ALA A 5 19.30 -9.31 0.75
CA ALA A 5 18.04 -8.79 1.28
C ALA A 5 17.80 -7.38 0.70
N HIS A 6 16.67 -6.75 1.03
CA HIS A 6 16.24 -5.49 0.43
C HIS A 6 17.35 -4.41 0.35
N PRO A 7 18.14 -4.14 1.42
CA PRO A 7 19.17 -3.10 1.38
C PRO A 7 20.38 -3.45 0.49
N GLN A 8 20.78 -4.72 0.43
CA GLN A 8 21.86 -5.15 -0.48
C GLN A 8 21.39 -5.14 -1.94
N TYR A 9 20.16 -5.56 -2.18
CA TYR A 9 19.54 -5.53 -3.51
C TYR A 9 19.49 -4.10 -4.07
N ARG A 10 18.97 -3.13 -3.30
CA ARG A 10 18.94 -1.71 -3.68
C ARG A 10 20.34 -1.15 -4.00
N ARG A 11 21.31 -1.39 -3.12
CA ARG A 11 22.70 -0.94 -3.34
C ARG A 11 23.34 -1.56 -4.60
N ILE A 12 23.09 -2.83 -4.89
CA ILE A 12 23.59 -3.48 -6.10
C ILE A 12 22.90 -2.89 -7.34
N LYS A 13 21.58 -2.68 -7.31
CA LYS A 13 20.84 -1.97 -8.37
C LYS A 13 21.44 -0.60 -8.66
N ALA A 14 21.64 0.23 -7.64
CA ALA A 14 22.23 1.56 -7.80
C ALA A 14 23.65 1.53 -8.42
N ILE A 15 24.51 0.59 -8.01
CA ILE A 15 25.87 0.42 -8.58
C ILE A 15 25.83 0.01 -10.07
N ILE A 16 24.81 -0.76 -10.47
CA ILE A 16 24.60 -1.21 -11.85
C ILE A 16 24.02 -0.08 -12.70
N ASP A 17 22.92 0.54 -12.25
CA ASP A 17 22.18 1.57 -13.00
C ASP A 17 23.02 2.85 -13.20
N THR A 18 23.90 3.19 -12.25
CA THR A 18 24.86 4.31 -12.40
C THR A 18 26.07 4.00 -13.27
N GLY A 19 26.25 2.75 -13.73
CA GLY A 19 27.44 2.31 -14.46
C GLY A 19 28.73 2.40 -13.63
N ALA A 20 28.63 2.38 -12.30
CA ALA A 20 29.77 2.52 -11.40
C ALA A 20 30.69 1.29 -11.44
N GLU A 21 30.12 0.08 -11.54
CA GLU A 21 30.89 -1.13 -11.82
C GLU A 21 31.18 -1.26 -13.33
N ARG A 22 32.46 -1.14 -13.69
CA ARG A 22 32.96 -1.20 -15.07
C ARG A 22 33.57 -2.55 -15.44
N ASN A 23 33.86 -3.39 -14.45
CA ASN A 23 34.30 -4.76 -14.68
C ASN A 23 33.10 -5.64 -15.02
N LEU A 24 32.95 -5.97 -16.30
CA LEU A 24 31.85 -6.76 -16.82
C LEU A 24 31.71 -8.15 -16.15
N LEU A 25 32.78 -8.71 -15.58
CA LEU A 25 32.71 -9.99 -14.84
C LEU A 25 32.11 -9.80 -13.43
N ASN A 26 32.42 -8.70 -12.76
CA ASN A 26 31.80 -8.34 -11.48
C ASN A 26 30.32 -8.00 -11.70
N LEU A 27 30.02 -7.22 -12.74
CA LEU A 27 28.65 -6.90 -13.18
C LEU A 27 27.85 -8.17 -13.47
N LEU A 28 28.39 -9.11 -14.25
CA LEU A 28 27.72 -10.40 -14.51
C LEU A 28 27.49 -11.21 -13.23
N ALA A 29 28.46 -11.25 -12.31
CA ALA A 29 28.31 -11.93 -11.02
C ALA A 29 27.24 -11.26 -10.12
N ALA A 30 27.16 -9.94 -10.10
CA ALA A 30 26.13 -9.18 -9.39
C ALA A 30 24.73 -9.44 -9.99
N LEU A 31 24.60 -9.36 -11.32
CA LEU A 31 23.35 -9.65 -12.03
C LEU A 31 22.87 -11.09 -11.82
N CYS A 32 23.77 -12.07 -11.71
CA CYS A 32 23.44 -13.44 -11.31
C CYS A 32 22.83 -13.52 -9.89
N LEU A 33 23.30 -12.70 -8.94
CA LEU A 33 22.81 -12.70 -7.56
C LEU A 33 21.49 -11.92 -7.39
N MET A 34 21.30 -10.83 -8.15
CA MET A 34 20.08 -10.03 -8.16
C MET A 34 18.83 -10.87 -8.50
N GLN A 35 18.96 -11.83 -9.43
CA GLN A 35 17.90 -12.75 -9.87
C GLN A 35 17.30 -13.63 -8.77
N PHE A 36 17.86 -13.67 -7.56
CA PHE A 36 17.34 -14.46 -6.44
C PHE A 36 16.38 -13.69 -5.52
N TYR A 37 16.24 -12.37 -5.71
CA TYR A 37 15.32 -11.50 -4.98
C TYR A 37 14.26 -10.91 -5.90
N ALA A 38 13.00 -10.91 -5.44
CA ALA A 38 11.87 -10.32 -6.15
C ALA A 38 11.09 -9.40 -5.18
N PRO A 39 11.19 -8.07 -5.33
CA PRO A 39 10.38 -7.12 -4.57
C PRO A 39 9.03 -6.82 -5.25
N ALA A 40 8.97 -6.86 -6.60
CA ALA A 40 7.76 -6.68 -7.41
C ALA A 40 7.06 -8.02 -7.70
N ALA A 41 5.76 -7.98 -8.01
CA ALA A 41 4.95 -9.14 -8.37
C ALA A 41 5.17 -9.59 -9.83
N PRO A 42 4.83 -10.85 -10.19
CA PRO A 42 5.02 -11.38 -11.55
C PRO A 42 4.30 -10.63 -12.68
N ASN A 43 3.23 -9.90 -12.36
CA ASN A 43 2.41 -9.17 -13.32
C ASN A 43 2.81 -7.68 -13.44
N ASP A 44 3.68 -7.20 -12.54
CA ASP A 44 4.10 -5.80 -12.53
C ASP A 44 5.06 -5.52 -13.69
N ILE A 45 4.91 -4.34 -14.31
CA ILE A 45 5.88 -3.82 -15.28
C ILE A 45 6.97 -3.09 -14.49
N SER A 46 8.08 -3.77 -14.20
CA SER A 46 9.17 -3.21 -13.40
C SER A 46 10.55 -3.72 -13.83
N THR A 47 11.56 -2.85 -13.71
CA THR A 47 12.99 -3.20 -13.83
C THR A 47 13.50 -3.97 -12.62
N ASP A 48 12.79 -3.93 -11.49
CA ASP A 48 13.12 -4.71 -10.29
C ASP A 48 12.72 -6.20 -10.39
N HIS A 49 12.04 -6.60 -11.45
CA HIS A 49 11.57 -7.97 -11.63
C HIS A 49 12.75 -8.91 -11.99
N PRO A 50 12.88 -10.12 -11.40
CA PRO A 50 14.05 -11.00 -11.59
C PRO A 50 14.38 -11.33 -13.06
N ARG A 51 13.37 -11.38 -13.94
CA ARG A 51 13.57 -11.60 -15.38
C ARG A 51 14.28 -10.44 -16.07
N PHE A 52 14.16 -9.20 -15.60
CA PHE A 52 14.91 -8.05 -16.13
C PHE A 52 16.41 -8.23 -15.89
N TRP A 53 16.80 -8.52 -14.65
CA TRP A 53 18.17 -8.88 -14.28
C TRP A 53 18.67 -10.14 -15.00
N GLY A 54 17.79 -11.12 -15.23
CA GLY A 54 18.06 -12.29 -16.06
C GLY A 54 18.38 -11.94 -17.52
N SER A 55 17.55 -11.14 -18.18
CA SER A 55 17.77 -10.65 -19.55
C SER A 55 19.09 -9.90 -19.68
N TYR A 56 19.42 -9.01 -18.73
CA TYR A 56 20.66 -8.25 -18.74
C TYR A 56 21.89 -9.14 -18.53
N ALA A 57 21.84 -10.06 -17.55
CA ALA A 57 22.89 -11.06 -17.34
C ALA A 57 23.11 -11.92 -18.59
N LEU A 58 22.03 -12.33 -19.26
CA LEU A 58 22.08 -13.18 -20.45
C LEU A 58 22.68 -12.44 -21.65
N GLY A 59 22.25 -11.22 -21.92
CA GLY A 59 22.80 -10.39 -23.00
C GLY A 59 24.29 -10.09 -22.81
N LEU A 60 24.72 -9.90 -21.56
CA LEU A 60 26.14 -9.73 -21.22
C LEU A 60 26.92 -11.04 -21.37
N ALA A 61 26.35 -12.17 -20.95
CA ALA A 61 26.94 -13.50 -21.13
C ALA A 61 27.07 -13.91 -22.61
N GLN A 62 26.10 -13.54 -23.45
CA GLN A 62 26.16 -13.74 -24.91
C GLN A 62 27.26 -12.87 -25.55
N GLN A 63 27.41 -11.60 -25.15
CA GLN A 63 28.52 -10.75 -25.61
C GLN A 63 29.90 -11.28 -25.17
N MET A 64 29.98 -11.91 -24.00
CA MET A 64 31.18 -12.64 -23.55
C MET A 64 31.41 -13.99 -24.26
N GLY A 65 30.50 -14.41 -25.15
CA GLY A 65 30.50 -15.69 -25.84
C GLY A 65 30.39 -16.90 -24.89
N LEU A 66 29.68 -16.78 -23.76
CA LEU A 66 29.56 -17.89 -22.80
C LEU A 66 28.75 -19.06 -23.38
N ASN A 67 27.87 -18.80 -24.35
CA ASN A 67 27.01 -19.77 -25.02
C ASN A 67 27.64 -20.46 -26.24
N ILE A 68 28.89 -20.15 -26.59
CA ILE A 68 29.57 -20.68 -27.79
C ILE A 68 30.91 -21.31 -27.38
N LYS A 69 31.23 -22.47 -27.95
CA LYS A 69 32.49 -23.17 -27.71
C LYS A 69 33.69 -22.32 -28.15
N SER A 70 34.61 -22.08 -27.22
CA SER A 70 35.83 -21.29 -27.47
C SER A 70 36.74 -21.98 -28.49
N THR A 71 37.25 -21.23 -29.46
CA THR A 71 38.30 -21.69 -30.39
C THR A 71 39.70 -21.71 -29.75
N LYS A 72 39.86 -21.08 -28.57
CA LYS A 72 41.09 -21.08 -27.78
C LYS A 72 40.86 -21.87 -26.48
N ARG A 73 41.67 -22.90 -26.23
CA ARG A 73 41.66 -23.63 -24.95
C ARG A 73 41.89 -22.67 -23.79
N SER A 74 41.03 -22.72 -22.78
CA SER A 74 41.10 -21.88 -21.57
C SER A 74 40.94 -22.70 -20.30
N SER A 75 41.76 -22.41 -19.30
CA SER A 75 41.70 -22.96 -17.93
C SER A 75 40.38 -22.70 -17.21
N HIS A 76 39.48 -21.88 -17.77
CA HIS A 76 38.22 -21.47 -17.16
C HIS A 76 36.97 -21.95 -17.92
N GLU A 77 37.11 -22.86 -18.89
CA GLU A 77 35.98 -23.41 -19.67
C GLU A 77 34.85 -23.96 -18.80
N GLY A 78 35.18 -24.76 -17.77
CA GLY A 78 34.16 -25.30 -16.86
C GLY A 78 33.45 -24.24 -16.00
N LEU A 79 34.14 -23.14 -15.67
CA LEU A 79 33.50 -22.00 -15.01
C LEU A 79 32.55 -21.26 -15.96
N ARG A 80 32.95 -21.04 -17.22
CA ARG A 80 32.07 -20.45 -18.25
C ARG A 80 30.82 -21.30 -18.47
N ARG A 81 30.97 -22.62 -18.60
CA ARG A 81 29.86 -23.58 -18.74
C ARG A 81 28.91 -23.50 -17.53
N ARG A 82 29.43 -23.49 -16.29
CA ARG A 82 28.61 -23.35 -15.08
C ARG A 82 27.86 -22.01 -14.99
N VAL A 83 28.47 -20.89 -15.37
CA VAL A 83 27.78 -19.58 -15.39
C VAL A 83 26.63 -19.59 -16.41
N TRP A 84 26.86 -20.07 -17.64
CA TRP A 84 25.79 -20.14 -18.65
C TRP A 84 24.61 -21.01 -18.20
N TRP A 85 24.88 -22.23 -17.72
CA TRP A 85 23.82 -23.13 -17.29
C TRP A 85 23.13 -22.69 -15.98
N THR A 86 23.78 -21.85 -15.16
CA THR A 86 23.10 -21.16 -14.05
C THR A 86 22.05 -20.19 -14.57
N LEU A 87 22.38 -19.36 -15.58
CA LEU A 87 21.44 -18.43 -16.20
C LEU A 87 20.27 -19.17 -16.89
N TYR A 88 20.55 -20.26 -17.61
CA TYR A 88 19.52 -21.13 -18.18
C TYR A 88 18.55 -21.68 -17.12
N ALA A 89 19.05 -22.16 -15.98
CA ALA A 89 18.22 -22.68 -14.90
C ALA A 89 17.37 -21.58 -14.23
N ARG A 90 17.92 -20.36 -14.05
CA ARG A 90 17.17 -19.21 -13.54
C ARG A 90 16.08 -18.75 -14.50
N ASP A 91 16.39 -18.58 -15.78
CA ASP A 91 15.40 -18.24 -16.82
C ASP A 91 14.31 -19.32 -16.93
N SER A 92 14.69 -20.60 -16.84
CA SER A 92 13.74 -21.72 -16.82
C SER A 92 12.76 -21.65 -15.64
N ILE A 93 13.23 -21.41 -14.41
CA ILE A 93 12.35 -21.25 -13.23
C ILE A 93 11.48 -19.99 -13.36
N MET A 94 12.04 -18.86 -13.82
CA MET A 94 11.28 -17.61 -13.98
C MET A 94 10.30 -17.64 -15.16
N SER A 95 10.51 -18.54 -16.13
CA SER A 95 9.52 -18.88 -17.16
C SER A 95 8.38 -19.72 -16.57
N SER A 96 8.71 -20.80 -15.83
CA SER A 96 7.72 -21.65 -15.13
C SER A 96 6.84 -20.88 -14.14
N ALA A 97 7.42 -19.97 -13.36
CA ALA A 97 6.72 -19.30 -12.26
C ALA A 97 5.83 -18.13 -12.70
N HIS A 98 6.06 -17.57 -13.90
CA HIS A 98 5.43 -16.32 -14.34
C HIS A 98 4.70 -16.43 -15.69
N GLY A 99 4.53 -17.64 -16.25
CA GLY A 99 3.81 -17.88 -17.52
C GLY A 99 4.45 -17.27 -18.78
N ARG A 100 5.67 -16.70 -18.69
CA ARG A 100 6.35 -16.02 -19.82
C ARG A 100 7.29 -16.99 -20.56
N PRO A 101 7.46 -16.90 -21.90
CA PRO A 101 8.35 -17.77 -22.66
C PRO A 101 9.79 -17.79 -22.15
N ARG A 102 10.50 -18.93 -22.21
CA ARG A 102 11.93 -19.01 -21.87
C ARG A 102 12.76 -18.19 -22.88
N ILE A 103 13.72 -17.41 -22.40
CA ILE A 103 14.59 -16.57 -23.25
C ILE A 103 15.69 -17.42 -23.88
N VAL A 104 16.25 -18.38 -23.14
CA VAL A 104 17.27 -19.31 -23.63
C VAL A 104 16.63 -20.49 -24.37
N ASN A 105 16.88 -20.56 -25.67
CA ASN A 105 16.68 -21.77 -26.47
C ASN A 105 17.92 -22.68 -26.38
N PRO A 106 17.82 -23.93 -25.89
CA PRO A 106 18.94 -24.88 -25.89
C PRO A 106 19.50 -25.19 -27.27
N ALA A 107 18.69 -25.12 -28.34
CA ALA A 107 19.17 -25.40 -29.70
C ALA A 107 20.14 -24.33 -30.23
N ASP A 108 20.08 -23.10 -29.70
CA ASP A 108 20.97 -21.99 -30.08
C ASP A 108 22.24 -21.92 -29.19
N CYS A 109 22.44 -22.92 -28.32
CA CYS A 109 23.60 -23.03 -27.44
C CYS A 109 24.70 -23.90 -28.07
N GLY A 110 25.78 -23.28 -28.52
CA GLY A 110 26.96 -23.94 -29.09
C GLY A 110 27.90 -24.54 -28.05
N ILE A 111 27.41 -25.00 -26.89
CA ILE A 111 28.19 -25.63 -25.81
C ILE A 111 27.50 -26.87 -25.25
N GLU A 112 28.28 -27.78 -24.67
CA GLU A 112 27.76 -28.98 -24.02
C GLU A 112 27.01 -28.66 -22.71
N PRO A 113 26.01 -29.50 -22.33
CA PRO A 113 25.40 -29.49 -20.99
C PRO A 113 26.43 -29.61 -19.85
N PRO A 114 26.10 -29.16 -18.63
CA PRO A 114 27.05 -29.17 -17.52
C PRO A 114 27.34 -30.59 -17.04
N SER A 115 28.56 -30.79 -16.55
CA SER A 115 29.06 -32.07 -16.03
C SER A 115 29.72 -31.89 -14.66
N ILE A 116 29.93 -32.97 -13.93
CA ILE A 116 30.69 -32.94 -12.67
C ILE A 116 32.15 -32.50 -12.88
N TYR A 117 32.70 -32.68 -14.09
CA TYR A 117 34.06 -32.30 -14.45
C TYR A 117 34.25 -30.79 -14.71
N ASP A 118 33.17 -30.00 -14.67
CA ASP A 118 33.23 -28.53 -14.72
C ASP A 118 33.57 -27.88 -13.36
N PHE A 119 33.61 -28.70 -12.31
CA PHE A 119 33.95 -28.31 -10.93
C PHE A 119 35.42 -28.64 -10.61
N PRO A 120 36.07 -27.91 -9.67
CA PRO A 120 37.44 -28.21 -9.25
C PRO A 120 37.60 -29.59 -8.59
N ASP A 121 36.52 -30.11 -8.00
CA ASP A 121 36.42 -31.45 -7.43
C ASP A 121 35.15 -32.12 -7.98
N PRO A 122 35.26 -33.11 -8.88
CA PRO A 122 34.12 -33.85 -9.41
C PRO A 122 33.46 -34.80 -8.41
N SER A 123 34.08 -35.06 -7.24
CA SER A 123 33.52 -35.90 -6.18
C SER A 123 32.59 -35.13 -5.24
N ASP A 124 32.66 -33.80 -5.24
CA ASP A 124 31.77 -32.92 -4.48
C ASP A 124 30.30 -33.16 -4.87
N ILE A 125 29.46 -33.48 -3.88
CA ILE A 125 28.02 -33.69 -4.08
C ILE A 125 27.33 -32.46 -4.70
N ARG A 126 27.84 -31.25 -4.47
CA ARG A 126 27.33 -30.01 -5.08
C ARG A 126 27.51 -29.98 -6.60
N ALA A 127 28.51 -30.66 -7.14
CA ALA A 127 28.69 -30.83 -8.57
C ALA A 127 27.55 -31.68 -9.17
N GLN A 128 27.20 -32.78 -8.49
CA GLN A 128 26.08 -33.64 -8.88
C GLN A 128 24.73 -32.92 -8.75
N ILE A 129 24.49 -32.23 -7.62
CA ILE A 129 23.28 -31.43 -7.38
C ILE A 129 23.09 -30.38 -8.48
N PHE A 130 24.15 -29.66 -8.89
CA PHE A 130 24.05 -28.65 -9.95
C PHE A 130 23.64 -29.24 -11.31
N VAL A 131 24.25 -30.36 -11.72
CA VAL A 131 23.91 -31.03 -12.99
C VAL A 131 22.44 -31.49 -12.98
N SER A 132 22.01 -32.12 -11.89
CA SER A 132 20.60 -32.54 -11.72
C SER A 132 19.64 -31.35 -11.65
N TYR A 133 20.00 -30.26 -10.98
CA TYR A 133 19.22 -29.02 -10.88
C TYR A 133 18.98 -28.37 -12.26
N VAL A 134 20.02 -28.26 -13.09
CA VAL A 134 19.90 -27.73 -14.46
C VAL A 134 18.98 -28.61 -15.32
N SER A 135 19.03 -29.94 -15.14
CA SER A 135 18.16 -30.87 -15.86
C SER A 135 16.68 -30.74 -15.46
N ILE A 136 16.36 -30.83 -14.16
CA ILE A 136 14.96 -30.78 -13.70
C ILE A 136 14.32 -29.42 -13.95
N THR A 137 15.05 -28.31 -13.80
CA THR A 137 14.51 -26.97 -14.10
C THR A 137 14.21 -26.80 -15.59
N GLY A 138 15.00 -27.41 -16.47
CA GLY A 138 14.70 -27.49 -17.90
C GLY A 138 13.42 -28.27 -18.20
N ILE A 139 13.27 -29.48 -17.64
CA ILE A 139 12.08 -30.33 -17.82
C ILE A 139 10.82 -29.63 -17.28
N MET A 140 10.91 -29.01 -16.09
CA MET A 140 9.83 -28.22 -15.48
C MET A 140 9.41 -27.05 -16.37
N CYS A 141 10.36 -26.34 -16.97
CA CYS A 141 10.09 -25.22 -17.87
C CYS A 141 9.50 -25.66 -19.22
N ASP A 142 9.93 -26.79 -19.77
CA ASP A 142 9.33 -27.36 -20.98
C ASP A 142 7.88 -27.80 -20.70
N LEU A 143 7.61 -28.43 -19.54
CA LEU A 143 6.25 -28.78 -19.10
C LEU A 143 5.37 -27.53 -18.96
N CYS A 144 5.84 -26.52 -18.23
CA CYS A 144 5.11 -25.26 -18.06
C CYS A 144 4.81 -24.60 -19.41
N GLN A 145 5.77 -24.55 -20.33
CA GLN A 145 5.55 -23.95 -21.65
C GLN A 145 4.65 -24.78 -22.58
N LEU A 146 4.65 -26.11 -22.48
CA LEU A 146 3.67 -26.97 -23.18
C LEU A 146 2.25 -26.61 -22.73
N LEU A 147 2.04 -26.57 -21.41
CA LEU A 147 0.78 -26.15 -20.79
C LEU A 147 0.44 -24.68 -21.11
N THR A 148 1.44 -23.83 -21.40
CA THR A 148 1.23 -22.41 -21.70
C THR A 148 0.76 -22.14 -23.13
N ARG A 149 1.09 -23.04 -24.05
CA ARG A 149 0.77 -22.86 -25.48
C ARG A 149 -0.55 -23.53 -25.88
N GLN A 150 -1.08 -24.40 -25.04
CA GLN A 150 -2.23 -25.25 -25.33
C GLN A 150 -3.08 -25.42 -24.06
N ASN A 151 -4.34 -24.96 -24.09
CA ASN A 151 -5.25 -25.06 -22.93
C ASN A 151 -5.54 -26.51 -22.49
N ASP A 152 -5.45 -27.47 -23.42
CA ASP A 152 -5.31 -28.89 -23.10
C ASP A 152 -4.40 -29.56 -24.15
N PRO A 153 -3.10 -29.78 -23.87
CA PRO A 153 -2.19 -30.37 -24.84
C PRO A 153 -2.45 -31.87 -25.04
N PRO A 154 -2.19 -32.43 -26.24
CA PRO A 154 -2.33 -33.86 -26.49
C PRO A 154 -1.60 -34.71 -25.46
N SER A 155 -2.24 -35.78 -25.00
CA SER A 155 -1.65 -36.72 -24.01
C SER A 155 -0.32 -37.32 -24.47
N VAL A 156 -0.05 -37.35 -25.79
CA VAL A 156 1.25 -37.74 -26.37
C VAL A 156 2.35 -36.76 -25.97
N GLU A 157 2.15 -35.45 -26.16
CA GLU A 157 3.14 -34.40 -25.83
C GLU A 157 3.37 -34.34 -24.30
N LYS A 158 2.30 -34.49 -23.51
CA LYS A 158 2.40 -34.64 -22.04
C LYS A 158 3.20 -35.89 -21.66
N ASN A 159 2.99 -37.02 -22.34
CA ASN A 159 3.69 -38.28 -22.07
C ASN A 159 5.18 -38.21 -22.45
N GLU A 160 5.56 -37.51 -23.53
CA GLU A 160 6.98 -37.28 -23.86
C GLU A 160 7.72 -36.53 -22.74
N VAL A 161 7.09 -35.49 -22.17
CA VAL A 161 7.64 -34.77 -21.02
C VAL A 161 7.65 -35.64 -19.75
N GLY A 162 6.61 -36.47 -19.55
CA GLY A 162 6.55 -37.46 -18.48
C GLY A 162 7.66 -38.52 -18.55
N LEU A 163 7.97 -39.03 -19.74
CA LEU A 163 9.07 -39.97 -19.98
C LEU A 163 10.43 -39.31 -19.70
N ARG A 164 10.65 -38.06 -20.11
CA ARG A 164 11.86 -37.29 -19.75
C ARG A 164 12.00 -37.12 -18.24
N LEU A 165 10.90 -36.91 -17.52
CA LEU A 165 10.89 -36.83 -16.05
C LEU A 165 11.20 -38.18 -15.39
N LEU A 166 10.65 -39.28 -15.94
CA LEU A 166 10.91 -40.64 -15.48
C LEU A 166 12.38 -41.03 -15.67
N ASP A 167 12.97 -40.75 -16.83
CA ASP A 167 14.38 -41.01 -17.10
C ASP A 167 15.31 -40.13 -16.26
N TYR A 168 14.91 -38.89 -15.94
CA TYR A 168 15.58 -38.07 -14.93
C TYR A 168 15.56 -38.75 -13.55
N VAL A 169 14.39 -39.22 -13.07
CA VAL A 169 14.28 -39.91 -11.77
C VAL A 169 15.10 -41.19 -11.73
N ARG A 170 15.09 -41.98 -12.81
CA ARG A 170 15.88 -43.23 -12.94
C ARG A 170 17.38 -42.99 -13.04
N SER A 171 17.82 -41.83 -13.52
CA SER A 171 19.24 -41.46 -13.68
C SER A 171 19.81 -40.62 -12.52
N LEU A 172 19.01 -40.32 -11.49
CA LEU A 172 19.51 -39.67 -10.27
C LEU A 172 20.65 -40.50 -9.63
N PRO A 173 21.85 -39.92 -9.42
CA PRO A 173 22.93 -40.62 -8.73
C PRO A 173 22.48 -41.08 -7.33
N PRO A 174 22.91 -42.27 -6.84
CA PRO A 174 22.51 -42.77 -5.52
C PRO A 174 22.80 -41.82 -4.36
N ALA A 175 23.80 -40.93 -4.49
CA ALA A 175 24.12 -39.88 -3.53
C ALA A 175 23.01 -38.82 -3.38
N LEU A 176 22.19 -38.61 -4.41
CA LEU A 176 21.10 -37.63 -4.45
C LEU A 176 19.72 -38.21 -4.11
N LEU A 177 19.62 -39.47 -3.67
CA LEU A 177 18.36 -40.04 -3.20
C LEU A 177 18.13 -39.69 -1.73
N LEU A 178 16.95 -39.18 -1.35
CA LEU A 178 16.61 -38.89 0.06
C LEU A 178 16.57 -40.16 0.91
N VAL A 179 16.19 -41.29 0.34
CA VAL A 179 16.28 -42.61 0.96
C VAL A 179 17.39 -43.41 0.27
N GLN A 180 18.25 -44.06 1.04
CA GLN A 180 19.31 -44.92 0.53
C GLN A 180 18.72 -46.21 -0.09
N PRO A 181 19.44 -46.90 -1.01
CA PRO A 181 18.97 -48.17 -1.59
C PRO A 181 18.72 -49.32 -0.59
N ASN A 182 19.18 -49.18 0.65
CA ASN A 182 18.91 -50.11 1.76
C ASN A 182 17.66 -49.73 2.60
N GLY A 183 16.89 -48.72 2.18
CA GLY A 183 15.69 -48.22 2.86
C GLY A 183 15.96 -47.16 3.95
N ILE A 184 17.21 -46.85 4.28
CA ILE A 184 17.55 -45.91 5.37
C ILE A 184 17.46 -44.46 4.87
N PRO A 185 16.68 -43.56 5.52
CA PRO A 185 16.68 -42.13 5.20
C PRO A 185 18.07 -41.50 5.33
N ARG A 186 18.41 -40.58 4.44
CA ARG A 186 19.65 -39.79 4.55
C ARG A 186 19.51 -38.70 5.62
N PRO A 187 20.63 -38.27 6.26
CA PRO A 187 20.66 -37.03 7.01
C PRO A 187 20.18 -35.85 6.16
N TYR A 188 19.45 -34.93 6.78
CA TYR A 188 18.94 -33.73 6.12
C TYR A 188 20.09 -32.90 5.51
N SER A 189 19.92 -32.45 4.27
CA SER A 189 20.79 -31.49 3.58
C SER A 189 19.93 -30.43 2.89
N PHE A 190 20.26 -29.15 3.10
CA PHE A 190 19.47 -28.03 2.57
C PHE A 190 19.54 -27.92 1.04
N ASP A 191 20.71 -28.18 0.44
CA ASP A 191 20.89 -28.17 -1.02
C ASP A 191 20.12 -29.31 -1.68
N LEU A 192 20.12 -30.50 -1.05
CA LEU A 192 19.39 -31.66 -1.56
C LEU A 192 17.87 -31.51 -1.37
N ALA A 193 17.43 -30.96 -0.24
CA ALA A 193 16.04 -30.62 0.02
C ALA A 193 15.48 -29.65 -1.05
N GLN A 194 16.26 -28.62 -1.41
CA GLN A 194 15.89 -27.70 -2.50
C GLN A 194 15.80 -28.40 -3.87
N LEU A 195 16.69 -29.33 -4.20
CA LEU A 195 16.60 -30.12 -5.44
C LEU A 195 15.30 -30.93 -5.52
N HIS A 196 14.92 -31.60 -4.42
CA HIS A 196 13.71 -32.40 -4.37
C HIS A 196 12.42 -31.59 -4.44
N VAL A 197 12.39 -30.36 -3.91
CA VAL A 197 11.24 -29.45 -4.10
C VAL A 197 10.98 -29.18 -5.58
N HIS A 198 12.01 -28.99 -6.42
CA HIS A 198 11.83 -28.77 -7.87
C HIS A 198 11.30 -30.04 -8.58
N LEU A 199 11.81 -31.22 -8.21
CA LEU A 199 11.31 -32.50 -8.72
C LEU A 199 9.82 -32.71 -8.35
N LEU A 200 9.46 -32.53 -7.09
CA LEU A 200 8.08 -32.70 -6.61
C LEU A 200 7.14 -31.66 -7.23
N THR A 201 7.57 -30.41 -7.37
CA THR A 201 6.83 -29.36 -8.11
C THR A 201 6.51 -29.81 -9.53
N THR A 202 7.47 -30.42 -10.23
CA THR A 202 7.28 -30.92 -11.60
C THR A 202 6.24 -32.05 -11.65
N ILE A 203 6.26 -32.97 -10.68
CA ILE A 203 5.26 -34.05 -10.56
C ILE A 203 3.87 -33.48 -10.24
N ILE A 204 3.77 -32.48 -9.34
CA ILE A 204 2.50 -31.81 -9.01
C ILE A 204 1.89 -31.16 -10.26
N ILE A 205 2.69 -30.44 -11.06
CA ILE A 205 2.21 -29.77 -12.28
C ILE A 205 1.77 -30.77 -13.36
N LEU A 206 2.47 -31.90 -13.49
CA LEU A 206 2.18 -32.95 -14.47
C LEU A 206 0.84 -33.66 -14.22
N TYR A 207 0.51 -33.92 -12.95
CA TYR A 207 -0.72 -34.63 -12.55
C TYR A 207 -1.77 -33.71 -11.87
N ARG A 208 -1.64 -32.38 -12.04
CA ARG A 208 -2.47 -31.38 -11.36
C ARG A 208 -3.96 -31.62 -11.61
N PRO A 209 -4.84 -31.49 -10.61
CA PRO A 209 -6.27 -31.56 -10.84
C PRO A 209 -6.73 -30.35 -11.67
N GLN A 210 -7.68 -30.56 -12.59
CA GLN A 210 -8.26 -29.49 -13.39
C GLN A 210 -9.23 -28.58 -12.60
N SER A 211 -9.55 -28.94 -11.35
CA SER A 211 -10.40 -28.17 -10.44
C SER A 211 -10.01 -28.42 -8.99
N ILE A 212 -10.09 -27.37 -8.16
CA ILE A 212 -9.95 -27.50 -6.70
C ILE A 212 -11.13 -28.23 -6.04
N PHE A 213 -12.30 -28.24 -6.70
CA PHE A 213 -13.55 -28.81 -6.18
C PHE A 213 -13.84 -30.24 -6.67
N CYS A 214 -13.11 -30.75 -7.67
CA CYS A 214 -13.31 -32.08 -8.22
C CYS A 214 -11.95 -32.68 -8.63
N ILE A 215 -11.55 -33.76 -7.95
CA ILE A 215 -10.23 -34.38 -8.09
C ILE A 215 -10.42 -35.83 -8.55
N PRO A 216 -9.98 -36.20 -9.77
CA PRO A 216 -10.00 -37.58 -10.22
C PRO A 216 -8.89 -38.39 -9.52
N SER A 217 -9.03 -39.71 -9.41
CA SER A 217 -7.99 -40.60 -8.85
C SER A 217 -6.68 -40.55 -9.64
N ALA A 218 -6.72 -40.16 -10.92
CA ALA A 218 -5.53 -39.85 -11.73
C ALA A 218 -4.64 -38.70 -11.18
N SER A 219 -5.17 -37.84 -10.30
CA SER A 219 -4.39 -36.78 -9.62
C SER A 219 -3.74 -37.22 -8.30
N SER A 220 -3.85 -38.50 -7.92
CA SER A 220 -3.11 -39.07 -6.78
C SER A 220 -1.61 -38.73 -6.75
N PRO A 221 -0.85 -38.75 -7.88
CA PRO A 221 0.57 -38.40 -7.86
C PRO A 221 0.82 -36.95 -7.41
N ALA A 222 -0.07 -36.01 -7.75
CA ALA A 222 0.08 -34.61 -7.33
C ALA A 222 -0.12 -34.43 -5.83
N ILE A 223 -1.05 -35.17 -5.22
CA ILE A 223 -1.29 -35.13 -3.76
C ILE A 223 -0.16 -35.83 -3.01
N VAL A 224 0.33 -36.98 -3.49
CA VAL A 224 1.50 -37.68 -2.93
C VAL A 224 2.75 -36.79 -3.01
N ALA A 225 3.00 -36.14 -4.15
CA ALA A 225 4.12 -35.23 -4.32
C ALA A 225 3.99 -33.95 -3.46
N SER A 226 2.77 -33.42 -3.29
CA SER A 226 2.48 -32.32 -2.37
C SER A 226 2.76 -32.70 -0.92
N ASN A 227 2.31 -33.88 -0.46
CA ASN A 227 2.61 -34.39 0.89
C ASN A 227 4.11 -34.54 1.14
N LEU A 228 4.86 -35.07 0.17
CA LEU A 228 6.33 -35.18 0.26
C LEU A 228 7.01 -33.80 0.27
N SER A 229 6.52 -32.85 -0.54
CA SER A 229 7.06 -31.50 -0.63
C SER A 229 6.80 -30.72 0.66
N PHE A 230 5.60 -30.86 1.24
CA PHE A 230 5.26 -30.35 2.56
C PHE A 230 6.24 -30.84 3.64
N ARG A 231 6.52 -32.15 3.73
CA ARG A 231 7.50 -32.68 4.70
C ARG A 231 8.91 -32.12 4.51
N ILE A 232 9.29 -31.77 3.29
CA ILE A 232 10.58 -31.11 3.01
C ILE A 232 10.56 -29.65 3.50
N PHE A 233 9.46 -28.90 3.28
CA PHE A 233 9.31 -27.54 3.80
C PHE A 233 9.21 -27.48 5.32
N GLU A 234 8.45 -28.38 5.95
CA GLU A 234 8.44 -28.59 7.41
C GLU A 234 9.85 -28.83 7.95
N ALA A 235 10.65 -29.67 7.28
CA ALA A 235 12.04 -29.92 7.65
C ALA A 235 12.99 -28.73 7.41
N MET A 236 12.67 -27.79 6.51
CA MET A 236 13.37 -26.51 6.36
C MET A 236 12.99 -25.52 7.48
N GLU A 237 11.70 -25.43 7.81
CA GLU A 237 11.15 -24.51 8.80
C GLU A 237 11.64 -24.84 10.22
N LEU A 238 11.56 -26.12 10.61
CA LEU A 238 12.09 -26.64 11.89
C LEU A 238 13.61 -26.47 12.05
N ARG A 239 14.33 -26.04 11.00
CA ARG A 239 15.77 -25.76 11.00
C ARG A 239 16.08 -24.28 10.73
N GLY A 240 15.07 -23.42 10.64
CA GLY A 240 15.22 -21.99 10.34
C GLY A 240 15.75 -21.70 8.93
N HIS A 241 15.77 -22.67 8.03
CA HIS A 241 16.36 -22.53 6.69
C HIS A 241 15.43 -21.82 5.69
N THR A 242 14.13 -21.75 5.97
CA THR A 242 13.13 -21.10 5.10
C THR A 242 13.48 -19.65 4.76
N CYS A 243 13.97 -18.88 5.73
CA CYS A 243 14.37 -17.48 5.52
C CYS A 243 15.56 -17.31 4.55
N SER A 244 16.33 -18.38 4.32
CA SER A 244 17.48 -18.42 3.41
C SER A 244 17.11 -18.82 1.98
N LEU A 245 15.88 -19.23 1.72
CA LEU A 245 15.40 -19.56 0.36
C LEU A 245 15.36 -18.30 -0.53
N SER A 246 15.35 -18.52 -1.85
CA SER A 246 15.16 -17.46 -2.85
C SER A 246 13.67 -17.12 -3.05
N SER A 247 13.36 -15.94 -3.59
CA SER A 247 11.97 -15.51 -3.84
C SER A 247 11.15 -16.49 -4.67
N GLY A 248 11.78 -17.30 -5.54
CA GLY A 248 11.11 -18.33 -6.33
C GLY A 248 10.46 -19.46 -5.51
N PHE A 249 10.92 -19.70 -4.26
CA PHE A 249 10.28 -20.68 -3.40
C PHE A 249 8.88 -20.28 -2.91
N ALA A 250 8.49 -19.01 -3.03
CA ALA A 250 7.11 -18.59 -2.84
C ALA A 250 6.14 -19.26 -3.86
N TRP A 251 6.61 -19.55 -5.08
CA TRP A 251 5.85 -20.28 -6.09
C TRP A 251 5.86 -21.79 -5.81
N HIS A 252 7.00 -22.37 -5.43
CA HIS A 252 7.08 -23.79 -5.05
C HIS A 252 6.22 -24.13 -3.82
N LEU A 253 6.15 -23.24 -2.81
CA LEU A 253 5.23 -23.35 -1.69
C LEU A 253 3.76 -23.28 -2.15
N LEU A 254 3.42 -22.40 -3.10
CA LEU A 254 2.07 -22.25 -3.64
C LEU A 254 1.63 -23.51 -4.40
N VAL A 255 2.47 -24.02 -5.30
CA VAL A 255 2.22 -25.29 -6.00
C VAL A 255 2.11 -26.46 -5.01
N THR A 256 2.84 -26.44 -3.89
CA THR A 256 2.72 -27.44 -2.83
C THR A 256 1.40 -27.31 -2.05
N ALA A 257 0.93 -26.09 -1.76
CA ALA A 257 -0.29 -25.85 -0.99
C ALA A 257 -1.59 -26.15 -1.76
N ILE A 258 -1.62 -25.92 -3.09
CA ILE A 258 -2.85 -26.06 -3.89
C ILE A 258 -3.47 -27.47 -3.77
N PRO A 259 -2.75 -28.60 -3.93
CA PRO A 259 -3.33 -29.93 -3.72
C PRO A 259 -3.83 -30.18 -2.29
N GLN A 260 -3.23 -29.56 -1.27
CA GLN A 260 -3.72 -29.66 0.11
C GLN A 260 -5.06 -28.95 0.27
N LEU A 261 -5.21 -27.74 -0.30
CA LEU A 261 -6.48 -27.01 -0.35
C LEU A 261 -7.56 -27.84 -1.05
N SER A 262 -7.26 -28.42 -2.22
CA SER A 262 -8.19 -29.31 -2.92
C SER A 262 -8.64 -30.49 -2.03
N CYS A 263 -7.73 -31.10 -1.28
CA CYS A 263 -8.07 -32.22 -0.39
C CYS A 263 -8.95 -31.85 0.82
N LEU A 264 -9.16 -30.56 1.14
CA LEU A 264 -10.07 -30.15 2.22
C LEU A 264 -11.53 -30.59 1.96
N VAL A 265 -11.96 -30.78 0.71
CA VAL A 265 -13.32 -31.29 0.41
C VAL A 265 -13.46 -32.81 0.60
N ILE A 266 -12.36 -33.54 0.85
CA ILE A 266 -12.34 -35.00 1.00
C ILE A 266 -12.32 -35.36 2.51
N PRO A 267 -13.40 -35.93 3.07
CA PRO A 267 -13.51 -36.12 4.53
C PRO A 267 -12.43 -37.02 5.15
N SER A 268 -11.86 -37.96 4.40
CA SER A 268 -10.79 -38.86 4.85
C SER A 268 -9.38 -38.25 4.79
N LEU A 269 -9.20 -37.09 4.15
CA LEU A 269 -7.91 -36.39 4.03
C LEU A 269 -7.92 -35.01 4.71
N ARG A 270 -9.09 -34.41 4.94
CA ARG A 270 -9.30 -33.05 5.48
C ARG A 270 -8.37 -32.67 6.63
N GLU A 271 -8.36 -33.43 7.72
CA GLU A 271 -7.62 -33.07 8.94
C GLU A 271 -6.10 -33.15 8.75
N GLU A 272 -5.62 -34.12 7.95
CA GLU A 272 -4.21 -34.21 7.57
C GLU A 272 -3.81 -33.00 6.71
N CYS A 273 -4.61 -32.68 5.69
CA CYS A 273 -4.34 -31.56 4.80
C CYS A 273 -4.46 -30.19 5.48
N LYS A 274 -5.34 -30.03 6.46
CA LYS A 274 -5.43 -28.81 7.29
C LYS A 274 -4.15 -28.59 8.11
N SER A 275 -3.69 -29.62 8.83
CA SER A 275 -2.44 -29.55 9.61
C SER A 275 -1.21 -29.26 8.72
N ASN A 276 -1.20 -29.83 7.51
CA ASN A 276 -0.17 -29.53 6.50
C ASN A 276 -0.25 -28.06 6.04
N LEU A 277 -1.45 -27.52 5.81
CA LEU A 277 -1.67 -26.12 5.40
C LEU A 277 -1.27 -25.10 6.47
N ASP A 278 -1.65 -25.32 7.74
CA ASP A 278 -1.28 -24.43 8.85
C ASP A 278 0.25 -24.28 8.96
N THR A 279 0.98 -25.37 8.68
CA THR A 279 2.44 -25.41 8.65
C THR A 279 3.01 -24.76 7.40
N LEU A 280 2.44 -24.99 6.21
CA LEU A 280 2.84 -24.32 4.97
C LEU A 280 2.62 -22.81 5.03
N GLU A 281 1.53 -22.34 5.65
CA GLU A 281 1.33 -20.93 5.95
C GLU A 281 2.40 -20.38 6.91
N GLY A 282 2.84 -21.19 7.89
CA GLY A 282 4.02 -20.89 8.72
C GLY A 282 5.27 -20.62 7.88
N CYS A 283 5.63 -21.57 7.00
CA CYS A 283 6.74 -21.43 6.04
C CYS A 283 6.60 -20.16 5.18
N PHE A 284 5.38 -19.85 4.73
CA PHE A 284 5.09 -18.63 3.99
C PHE A 284 5.33 -17.35 4.80
N ARG A 285 4.91 -17.29 6.07
CA ARG A 285 5.15 -16.14 6.97
C ARG A 285 6.64 -15.95 7.22
N THR A 286 7.38 -17.04 7.48
CA THR A 286 8.83 -17.01 7.67
C THR A 286 9.56 -16.59 6.40
N LEU A 287 9.14 -17.06 5.22
CA LEU A 287 9.70 -16.63 3.94
C LEU A 287 9.36 -15.15 3.64
N ALA A 288 8.15 -14.70 3.95
CA ALA A 288 7.72 -13.31 3.73
C ALA A 288 8.56 -12.30 4.52
N SER A 289 9.09 -12.69 5.69
CA SER A 289 10.00 -11.84 6.48
C SER A 289 11.31 -11.48 5.77
N THR A 290 11.76 -12.27 4.78
CA THR A 290 12.98 -11.99 3.99
C THR A 290 12.74 -11.87 2.48
N ARG A 291 11.55 -12.23 1.97
CA ARG A 291 11.16 -12.23 0.54
C ARG A 291 9.73 -11.69 0.37
N PRO A 292 9.55 -10.41 -0.03
CA PRO A 292 8.22 -9.79 -0.17
C PRO A 292 7.24 -10.59 -1.03
N SER A 293 7.73 -11.23 -2.10
CA SER A 293 6.96 -12.09 -3.01
C SER A 293 6.18 -13.23 -2.33
N ALA A 294 6.53 -13.65 -1.11
CA ALA A 294 5.80 -14.67 -0.37
C ALA A 294 4.51 -14.15 0.32
N ALA A 295 4.43 -12.84 0.62
CA ALA A 295 3.29 -12.26 1.34
C ALA A 295 1.98 -12.29 0.52
N ASN A 296 2.07 -12.10 -0.79
CA ASN A 296 0.91 -12.14 -1.68
C ASN A 296 0.39 -13.58 -1.86
N ASN A 297 1.29 -14.55 -2.05
CA ASN A 297 0.92 -15.96 -2.17
C ASN A 297 0.29 -16.51 -0.87
N LEU A 298 0.80 -16.10 0.30
CA LEU A 298 0.19 -16.39 1.60
C LEU A 298 -1.25 -15.88 1.67
N ARG A 299 -1.48 -14.61 1.31
CA ARG A 299 -2.81 -13.99 1.33
C ARG A 299 -3.79 -14.78 0.46
N ASN A 300 -3.39 -15.12 -0.77
CA ASN A 300 -4.23 -15.87 -1.71
C ASN A 300 -4.62 -17.25 -1.17
N ILE A 301 -3.67 -18.00 -0.58
CA ILE A 301 -3.94 -19.30 0.07
C ILE A 301 -4.91 -19.13 1.24
N GLN A 302 -4.70 -18.12 2.08
CA GLN A 302 -5.55 -17.88 3.26
C GLN A 302 -6.98 -17.49 2.91
N GLU A 303 -7.23 -16.75 1.83
CA GLU A 303 -8.61 -16.48 1.37
C GLU A 303 -9.27 -17.77 0.84
N ILE A 304 -8.56 -18.60 0.07
CA ILE A 304 -9.08 -19.89 -0.44
C ILE A 304 -9.34 -20.90 0.70
N HIS A 305 -8.42 -20.99 1.67
CA HIS A 305 -8.54 -21.83 2.86
C HIS A 305 -9.82 -21.47 3.63
N ARG A 306 -10.02 -20.17 3.92
CA ARG A 306 -11.23 -19.68 4.62
C ARG A 306 -12.52 -19.88 3.82
N ALA A 307 -12.48 -19.78 2.49
CA ALA A 307 -13.64 -20.07 1.64
C ALA A 307 -14.07 -21.55 1.74
N LEU A 308 -13.10 -22.49 1.71
CA LEU A 308 -13.34 -23.94 1.79
C LEU A 308 -13.77 -24.41 3.20
N GLU A 309 -13.47 -23.65 4.25
CA GLU A 309 -13.96 -23.89 5.62
C GLU A 309 -15.34 -23.26 5.90
N SER A 310 -15.86 -22.42 5.01
CA SER A 310 -17.16 -21.77 5.17
C SER A 310 -18.33 -22.77 5.09
N LYS A 311 -19.49 -22.40 5.65
CA LYS A 311 -20.72 -23.21 5.61
C LYS A 311 -21.59 -22.97 4.37
N GLU A 312 -21.10 -22.21 3.39
CA GLU A 312 -21.87 -21.92 2.18
C GLU A 312 -21.94 -23.14 1.23
N PRO A 313 -23.04 -23.29 0.46
CA PRO A 313 -23.17 -24.40 -0.47
C PRO A 313 -22.15 -24.28 -1.62
N LEU A 314 -21.19 -25.21 -1.66
CA LEU A 314 -20.16 -25.29 -2.69
C LEU A 314 -20.74 -25.18 -4.12
N PRO A 315 -20.11 -24.43 -5.04
CA PRO A 315 -20.56 -24.32 -6.42
C PRO A 315 -20.73 -25.68 -7.10
N LYS A 316 -21.90 -25.92 -7.71
CA LYS A 316 -22.12 -27.17 -8.48
C LYS A 316 -21.19 -27.20 -9.69
N ALA A 317 -20.13 -27.99 -9.59
CA ALA A 317 -19.17 -28.20 -10.66
C ALA A 317 -19.87 -28.71 -11.93
N ARG A 318 -19.65 -28.03 -13.06
CA ARG A 318 -20.02 -28.57 -14.37
C ARG A 318 -19.02 -29.65 -14.75
N LEU A 319 -19.39 -30.91 -14.54
CA LEU A 319 -18.66 -32.05 -15.09
C LEU A 319 -18.62 -31.93 -16.63
N SER A 320 -17.44 -31.63 -17.17
CA SER A 320 -17.19 -31.79 -18.60
C SER A 320 -17.15 -33.29 -18.90
N ALA A 321 -18.13 -33.78 -19.67
CA ALA A 321 -18.21 -35.20 -20.02
C ALA A 321 -17.07 -35.70 -20.93
N ASN A 322 -16.23 -34.77 -21.43
CA ASN A 322 -15.16 -35.04 -22.40
C ASN A 322 -13.75 -34.70 -21.87
N ALA A 323 -13.51 -34.77 -20.55
CA ALA A 323 -12.14 -34.72 -20.03
C ALA A 323 -11.42 -36.05 -20.36
N SER A 324 -10.62 -36.07 -21.43
CA SER A 324 -9.80 -37.24 -21.77
C SER A 324 -8.73 -37.45 -20.70
N MET A 325 -8.77 -38.62 -20.03
CA MET A 325 -7.74 -38.98 -19.05
C MET A 325 -6.39 -39.16 -19.75
N ASP A 326 -5.37 -38.43 -19.29
CA ASP A 326 -4.02 -38.50 -19.85
C ASP A 326 -3.38 -39.88 -19.60
N ALA A 327 -3.38 -40.70 -20.64
CA ALA A 327 -2.86 -42.06 -20.61
C ALA A 327 -1.32 -42.08 -20.75
N PHE A 328 -0.62 -41.95 -19.63
CA PHE A 328 0.84 -42.10 -19.57
C PHE A 328 1.27 -43.56 -19.83
N SER A 329 2.39 -43.75 -20.51
CA SER A 329 2.92 -45.08 -20.89
C SER A 329 3.81 -45.73 -19.82
N PHE A 330 3.69 -45.30 -18.56
CA PHE A 330 4.48 -45.74 -17.40
C PHE A 330 3.67 -45.59 -16.11
N SER A 331 4.07 -46.24 -15.02
CA SER A 331 3.35 -46.14 -13.74
C SER A 331 3.77 -44.88 -12.98
N PRO A 332 2.84 -44.02 -12.52
CA PRO A 332 3.20 -42.82 -11.75
C PRO A 332 3.99 -43.10 -10.47
N LEU A 333 3.87 -44.32 -9.90
CA LEU A 333 4.67 -44.78 -8.77
C LEU A 333 6.18 -44.78 -9.04
N GLU A 334 6.61 -44.96 -10.29
CA GLU A 334 8.03 -44.99 -10.66
C GLU A 334 8.73 -43.65 -10.46
N LEU A 335 7.98 -42.54 -10.50
CA LEU A 335 8.49 -41.19 -10.22
C LEU A 335 8.85 -40.98 -8.73
N PHE A 336 8.40 -41.87 -7.84
CA PHE A 336 8.59 -41.77 -6.40
C PHE A 336 9.72 -42.65 -5.82
N GLY A 337 10.49 -43.35 -6.67
CA GLY A 337 11.64 -44.17 -6.26
C GLY A 337 12.59 -43.52 -5.23
N PRO A 338 12.93 -42.21 -5.30
CA PRO A 338 13.83 -41.57 -4.35
C PRO A 338 13.34 -41.43 -2.89
N TYR A 339 12.06 -41.74 -2.63
CA TYR A 339 11.38 -41.44 -1.35
C TYR A 339 11.04 -42.68 -0.49
N GLY A 340 11.41 -43.89 -0.93
CA GLY A 340 11.35 -45.11 -0.11
C GLY A 340 10.05 -45.92 -0.15
N VAL A 341 10.04 -47.02 0.59
CA VAL A 341 9.10 -48.15 0.41
C VAL A 341 7.67 -47.93 0.94
N ASP A 342 7.45 -46.90 1.77
CA ASP A 342 6.11 -46.59 2.28
C ASP A 342 5.28 -45.71 1.33
N VAL A 343 5.90 -45.09 0.32
CA VAL A 343 5.18 -44.21 -0.62
C VAL A 343 4.11 -44.93 -1.45
N PRO A 344 4.31 -46.17 -1.97
CA PRO A 344 3.23 -46.94 -2.58
C PRO A 344 2.01 -47.11 -1.66
N ARG A 345 2.20 -47.44 -0.38
CA ARG A 345 1.09 -47.58 0.58
C ARG A 345 0.32 -46.26 0.77
N ASN A 346 1.02 -45.13 0.76
CA ASN A 346 0.38 -43.81 0.85
C ASN A 346 -0.33 -43.42 -0.46
N TYR A 347 0.24 -43.80 -1.61
CA TYR A 347 -0.37 -43.63 -2.93
C TYR A 347 -1.68 -44.39 -3.04
N ASP A 348 -1.71 -45.66 -2.63
CA ASP A 348 -2.90 -46.51 -2.64
C ASP A 348 -3.99 -45.93 -1.71
N ARG A 349 -3.60 -45.47 -0.50
CA ARG A 349 -4.48 -44.78 0.46
C ARG A 349 -5.15 -43.54 -0.15
N ILE A 350 -4.38 -42.71 -0.85
CA ILE A 350 -4.86 -41.48 -1.49
C ILE A 350 -5.74 -41.79 -2.70
N THR A 351 -5.37 -42.79 -3.51
CA THR A 351 -6.15 -43.24 -4.67
C THR A 351 -7.54 -43.70 -4.24
N ALA A 352 -7.63 -44.59 -3.24
CA ALA A 352 -8.91 -45.08 -2.72
C ALA A 352 -9.76 -43.97 -2.05
N ALA A 353 -9.12 -42.98 -1.42
CA ALA A 353 -9.82 -41.82 -0.85
C ALA A 353 -10.46 -40.92 -1.93
N LEU A 354 -9.83 -40.80 -3.10
CA LEU A 354 -10.35 -40.05 -4.25
C LEU A 354 -11.50 -40.79 -4.92
N GLU A 355 -11.36 -42.09 -5.18
CA GLU A 355 -12.39 -42.90 -5.84
C GLU A 355 -13.72 -42.88 -5.05
N CYS A 356 -13.65 -43.04 -3.73
CA CYS A 356 -14.81 -42.96 -2.84
C CYS A 356 -15.52 -41.58 -2.83
N SER A 357 -14.85 -40.52 -3.30
CA SER A 357 -15.45 -39.18 -3.44
C SER A 357 -16.27 -39.01 -4.73
N VAL A 358 -15.86 -39.67 -5.82
CA VAL A 358 -16.50 -39.53 -7.15
C VAL A 358 -17.87 -40.18 -7.18
N ASP A 359 -18.02 -41.38 -6.58
CA ASP A 359 -19.32 -42.07 -6.51
C ASP A 359 -20.39 -41.25 -5.77
N ARG A 360 -19.99 -40.47 -4.76
CA ARG A 360 -20.88 -39.57 -4.02
C ARG A 360 -21.28 -38.32 -4.81
N ALA A 361 -20.51 -37.94 -5.84
CA ALA A 361 -20.83 -36.80 -6.70
C ALA A 361 -21.79 -37.19 -7.84
N LEU A 362 -21.77 -38.46 -8.28
CA LEU A 362 -22.68 -39.00 -9.30
C LEU A 362 -24.07 -39.34 -8.73
N LEU A 363 -24.13 -39.80 -7.48
CA LEU A 363 -25.39 -40.06 -6.76
C LEU A 363 -25.94 -38.76 -6.13
N GLY A 364 -26.63 -37.96 -6.94
CA GLY A 364 -27.27 -36.72 -6.51
C GLY A 364 -28.34 -36.91 -5.40
N PRO A 365 -28.70 -35.85 -4.65
CA PRO A 365 -29.52 -35.95 -3.45
C PRO A 365 -31.03 -36.13 -3.75
N GLN A 366 -31.43 -37.35 -4.12
CA GLN A 366 -32.81 -37.82 -4.02
C GLN A 366 -32.85 -39.26 -3.48
N ASN A 367 -33.90 -39.56 -2.71
CA ASN A 367 -34.26 -40.88 -2.17
C ASN A 367 -33.27 -41.50 -1.16
N ILE A 368 -33.14 -40.88 0.02
CA ILE A 368 -32.86 -41.61 1.28
C ILE A 368 -34.09 -41.56 2.20
N GLU A 369 -35.26 -41.78 1.62
CA GLU A 369 -36.47 -42.24 2.31
C GLU A 369 -37.09 -43.37 1.48
N ASN A 370 -37.75 -44.33 2.13
CA ASN A 370 -38.43 -45.48 1.52
C ASN A 370 -37.55 -46.57 0.86
N VAL A 371 -36.57 -47.12 1.61
CA VAL A 371 -36.32 -48.59 1.57
C VAL A 371 -36.22 -49.14 2.99
N HIS A 372 -37.26 -49.88 3.41
CA HIS A 372 -37.25 -50.69 4.62
C HIS A 372 -37.99 -52.01 4.39
N HIS A 373 -37.56 -53.04 5.12
CA HIS A 373 -38.01 -54.45 5.08
C HIS A 373 -37.68 -55.27 3.82
N GLY A 374 -36.83 -56.27 4.02
CA GLY A 374 -36.50 -57.34 3.08
C GLY A 374 -35.46 -58.28 3.72
N ASN A 375 -35.91 -59.39 4.33
CA ASN A 375 -35.02 -60.35 5.02
C ASN A 375 -34.15 -61.11 3.99
N GLY A 376 -32.92 -61.55 4.30
CA GLY A 376 -32.17 -61.44 5.56
C GLY A 376 -30.85 -62.23 5.52
N ASN A 377 -30.36 -62.69 6.68
CA ASN A 377 -29.16 -63.51 6.90
C ASN A 377 -27.77 -62.86 6.66
N THR A 378 -27.35 -62.01 7.60
CA THR A 378 -26.11 -62.29 8.36
C THR A 378 -26.17 -61.60 9.73
N SER A 379 -25.52 -62.20 10.75
CA SER A 379 -25.75 -61.85 12.17
C SER A 379 -24.76 -60.82 12.73
N GLN A 380 -25.16 -60.13 13.80
CA GLN A 380 -24.41 -59.06 14.48
C GLN A 380 -23.33 -59.57 15.47
N MET A 381 -22.62 -58.59 16.07
CA MET A 381 -21.66 -58.62 17.19
C MET A 381 -20.17 -58.61 16.78
N PHE A 382 -19.28 -57.80 17.37
CA PHE A 382 -19.37 -56.88 18.53
C PHE A 382 -18.65 -55.53 18.29
N TYR A 383 -18.98 -54.51 19.09
CA TYR A 383 -18.25 -53.23 19.23
C TYR A 383 -16.91 -53.39 19.97
N ALA A 384 -15.87 -52.59 19.63
CA ALA A 384 -15.09 -51.80 20.61
C ALA A 384 -13.96 -50.92 20.01
N GLN A 385 -13.95 -49.64 20.44
CA GLN A 385 -12.80 -48.77 20.77
C GLN A 385 -11.63 -48.48 19.79
N THR A 386 -11.52 -47.17 19.52
CA THR A 386 -10.34 -46.38 19.12
C THR A 386 -9.05 -46.64 19.90
N GLN A 387 -7.89 -46.45 19.26
CA GLN A 387 -6.67 -46.01 19.96
C GLN A 387 -5.77 -45.11 19.11
N SER A 388 -5.03 -44.22 19.78
CA SER A 388 -4.07 -43.28 19.21
C SER A 388 -2.66 -43.88 19.16
N PHE A 389 -1.88 -43.57 18.13
CA PHE A 389 -0.46 -43.91 18.06
C PHE A 389 0.44 -42.78 18.55
N ALA A 390 0.51 -42.65 19.88
CA ALA A 390 1.65 -42.03 20.56
C ALA A 390 2.58 -43.16 21.07
N LEU A 391 3.88 -43.11 20.73
CA LEU A 391 4.83 -44.13 21.17
C LEU A 391 5.21 -43.94 22.65
N THR A 392 4.91 -44.93 23.48
CA THR A 392 5.40 -45.06 24.86
C THR A 392 5.91 -46.50 25.14
N ARG A 393 6.61 -46.69 26.25
CA ARG A 393 7.73 -47.66 26.39
C ARG A 393 7.67 -48.43 27.71
N ASN A 394 7.96 -49.73 27.69
CA ASN A 394 8.31 -50.59 28.85
C ASN A 394 9.06 -51.84 28.33
N ASN A 395 10.31 -52.12 28.76
CA ASN A 395 10.72 -52.93 29.94
C ASN A 395 10.46 -54.45 29.76
N ILE A 396 11.40 -55.38 30.02
CA ILE A 396 12.63 -55.46 30.85
C ILE A 396 13.77 -56.13 29.99
N GLY A 397 15.10 -56.01 30.20
CA GLY A 397 15.93 -55.35 31.23
C GLY A 397 17.44 -55.71 31.11
N ASP A 398 18.08 -56.11 32.22
CA ASP A 398 19.42 -56.73 32.41
C ASP A 398 20.66 -56.22 31.62
N GLN A 399 21.23 -55.11 32.13
CA GLN A 399 22.66 -54.78 32.33
C GLN A 399 23.75 -54.90 31.21
N PRO A 400 24.84 -54.10 31.27
CA PRO A 400 24.96 -52.72 31.81
C PRO A 400 25.80 -51.73 30.96
N MET A 401 25.44 -50.44 31.07
CA MET A 401 26.27 -49.21 30.97
C MET A 401 27.35 -49.04 29.88
N LEU A 402 27.18 -48.00 29.05
CA LEU A 402 28.16 -46.91 28.89
C LEU A 402 27.47 -45.62 28.38
N GLU A 403 28.16 -44.49 28.41
CA GLU A 403 27.62 -43.12 28.28
C GLU A 403 27.41 -42.67 26.80
N GLY A 404 26.53 -41.72 26.46
CA GLY A 404 25.51 -41.04 27.28
C GLY A 404 24.90 -39.79 26.61
N THR A 405 23.56 -39.68 26.61
CA THR A 405 22.75 -38.48 26.28
C THR A 405 21.36 -38.59 26.96
N PRO A 406 20.68 -37.46 27.25
CA PRO A 406 19.21 -37.45 27.33
C PRO A 406 18.54 -36.24 26.65
N ASP A 407 17.22 -36.35 26.46
CA ASP A 407 16.34 -35.47 25.68
C ASP A 407 15.55 -34.42 26.50
N PHE A 408 14.69 -33.68 25.78
CA PHE A 408 13.74 -32.64 26.22
C PHE A 408 12.82 -32.99 27.42
N GLU A 409 12.45 -31.96 28.18
CA GLU A 409 11.15 -31.88 28.88
C GLU A 409 10.60 -30.42 28.86
N LEU A 410 9.43 -30.16 29.46
CA LEU A 410 8.53 -29.05 29.08
C LEU A 410 8.27 -28.00 30.19
N LEU A 411 7.79 -26.81 29.78
CA LEU A 411 7.29 -25.67 30.59
C LEU A 411 8.32 -24.81 31.37
N GLY A 412 8.22 -23.48 31.24
CA GLY A 412 8.94 -22.51 32.07
C GLY A 412 8.82 -21.05 31.60
N MET A 413 8.44 -20.12 32.49
CA MET A 413 8.22 -18.70 32.15
C MET A 413 9.49 -17.83 32.29
N ASN A 414 9.42 -16.63 31.68
CA ASN A 414 10.05 -15.35 32.08
C ASN A 414 11.44 -14.91 31.54
N LYS A 415 11.45 -13.63 31.15
CA LYS A 415 12.51 -12.61 31.32
C LYS A 415 13.92 -12.83 30.74
N ALA A 416 14.06 -12.37 29.50
CA ALA A 416 14.73 -11.11 29.16
C ALA A 416 16.24 -10.85 29.46
N ARG A 417 16.90 -10.37 28.38
CA ARG A 417 17.88 -9.24 28.32
C ARG A 417 19.39 -9.57 28.37
N MET A 418 20.10 -8.88 27.46
CA MET A 418 21.46 -8.31 27.60
C MET A 418 22.69 -9.24 27.50
N LEU A 419 23.43 -9.14 26.38
CA LEU A 419 24.77 -8.52 26.17
C LEU A 419 25.30 -8.99 24.76
N ARG A 420 26.04 -8.25 23.91
CA ARG A 420 27.24 -7.38 24.05
C ARG A 420 28.52 -8.16 24.37
N ASP A 421 29.74 -7.86 23.88
CA ASP A 421 30.32 -6.88 22.92
C ASP A 421 31.58 -7.53 22.26
N GLU A 422 32.26 -7.06 21.19
CA GLU A 422 32.13 -5.84 20.36
C GLU A 422 32.12 -6.17 18.83
N VAL A 423 33.01 -5.80 17.87
CA VAL A 423 34.30 -5.04 17.81
C VAL A 423 34.52 -4.36 16.43
N LYS A 424 35.51 -3.46 16.32
CA LYS A 424 35.88 -2.59 15.17
C LYS A 424 36.92 -3.26 14.21
N GLU A 425 37.60 -2.66 13.22
CA GLU A 425 37.94 -1.25 12.89
C GLU A 425 38.53 -1.08 11.46
N TYR A 426 38.49 0.14 10.87
CA TYR A 426 39.63 0.96 10.35
C TYR A 426 39.22 1.99 9.26
N ASN A 427 40.08 2.97 8.92
CA ASN A 427 39.60 4.32 8.53
C ASN A 427 40.46 5.14 7.51
N SER A 428 39.81 6.13 6.85
CA SER A 428 40.32 7.43 6.31
C SER A 428 40.96 7.58 4.89
N ARG A 429 40.73 8.80 4.30
CA ARG A 429 41.45 9.57 3.21
C ARG A 429 40.71 9.73 1.84
N VAL A 430 40.78 10.85 1.07
CA VAL A 430 41.06 12.30 1.35
C VAL A 430 40.60 13.22 0.16
N TRP A 431 40.61 14.56 0.38
CA TRP A 431 40.09 15.72 -0.40
C TRP A 431 40.57 16.09 -1.83
N GLY A 432 39.68 16.71 -2.64
CA GLY A 432 39.96 17.79 -3.65
C GLY A 432 38.98 17.89 -4.86
N LEU A 433 38.87 18.98 -5.68
CA LEU A 433 39.13 20.44 -5.50
C LEU A 433 38.66 21.34 -6.72
N LYS A 434 37.92 22.45 -6.46
CA LYS A 434 37.73 23.74 -7.23
C LYS A 434 37.08 23.88 -8.65
N SER A 435 35.86 24.46 -8.62
CA SER A 435 35.16 25.49 -9.45
C SER A 435 35.90 26.42 -10.47
N TYR A 436 35.16 26.90 -11.51
CA TYR A 436 35.07 28.32 -11.95
C TYR A 436 33.77 28.63 -12.76
N THR A 437 33.36 29.92 -12.90
CA THR A 437 32.04 30.39 -13.43
C THR A 437 32.08 31.68 -14.28
N LEU A 438 31.09 31.90 -15.20
CA LEU A 438 30.52 33.17 -15.77
C LEU A 438 29.59 32.84 -17.00
N GLY A 439 28.60 33.64 -17.49
CA GLY A 439 27.88 34.84 -17.01
C GLY A 439 27.15 35.68 -18.11
N THR A 440 26.00 36.33 -17.79
CA THR A 440 25.27 37.46 -18.51
C THR A 440 24.58 37.26 -19.91
N ARG A 441 23.67 38.14 -20.42
CA ARG A 441 22.36 38.76 -19.97
C ARG A 441 21.66 39.61 -21.11
N LEU A 442 20.46 40.21 -20.85
CA LEU A 442 19.59 41.16 -21.65
C LEU A 442 18.53 40.51 -22.60
N LYS A 443 17.25 40.94 -22.81
CA LYS A 443 16.37 42.16 -22.71
C LYS A 443 16.37 43.15 -23.93
N ILE A 444 15.24 43.32 -24.67
CA ILE A 444 14.18 44.42 -24.73
C ILE A 444 13.26 44.13 -25.98
N GLY A 445 12.00 44.57 -26.24
CA GLY A 445 10.93 45.32 -25.51
C GLY A 445 10.11 46.33 -26.38
N LEU A 446 8.78 46.55 -26.10
CA LEU A 446 7.86 47.65 -26.58
C LEU A 446 7.32 47.59 -28.06
N SER A 447 6.21 48.24 -28.55
CA SER A 447 4.97 48.86 -27.97
C SER A 447 3.92 49.38 -29.01
N TRP A 448 2.60 49.15 -28.81
CA TRP A 448 1.37 49.97 -29.19
C TRP A 448 1.08 50.27 -30.70
N ASP A 449 -0.16 50.53 -31.21
CA ASP A 449 -1.26 51.42 -30.74
C ASP A 449 -2.72 51.06 -31.25
N ARG A 450 -3.71 51.99 -31.15
CA ARG A 450 -5.20 51.81 -31.14
C ARG A 450 -5.96 52.47 -32.36
N PRO A 451 -7.32 52.69 -32.44
CA PRO A 451 -8.47 52.44 -31.50
C PRO A 451 -9.86 51.98 -32.07
N GLY A 452 -10.80 51.61 -31.17
CA GLY A 452 -12.25 51.68 -31.45
C GLY A 452 -13.23 50.95 -30.48
N GLY A 453 -13.95 51.68 -29.61
CA GLY A 453 -15.37 51.38 -29.31
C GLY A 453 -15.80 50.53 -28.09
N LEU A 454 -15.55 50.95 -26.84
CA LEU A 454 -16.51 50.95 -25.69
C LEU A 454 -15.88 51.63 -24.45
N THR A 455 -16.65 52.36 -23.63
CA THR A 455 -16.10 53.17 -22.52
C THR A 455 -16.06 52.45 -21.16
N THR A 456 -14.91 51.87 -20.84
CA THR A 456 -14.62 51.16 -19.59
C THR A 456 -14.39 52.10 -18.38
N LEU A 457 -15.47 52.66 -17.83
CA LEU A 457 -15.43 53.47 -16.59
C LEU A 457 -16.27 52.93 -15.42
N GLY A 458 -16.99 51.82 -15.61
CA GLY A 458 -17.67 51.08 -14.54
C GLY A 458 -16.89 49.87 -13.98
N LEU A 459 -15.69 49.58 -14.49
CA LEU A 459 -14.94 48.33 -14.24
C LEU A 459 -13.69 48.49 -13.34
N ILE A 460 -13.53 49.63 -12.67
CA ILE A 460 -12.27 49.97 -11.97
C ILE A 460 -12.21 49.43 -10.52
N ASN A 461 -13.34 49.04 -9.91
CA ASN A 461 -13.41 48.58 -8.50
C ASN A 461 -13.54 47.06 -8.31
N ALA A 462 -13.05 46.24 -9.26
CA ALA A 462 -13.02 44.78 -9.14
C ALA A 462 -11.62 44.19 -8.83
N PHE A 463 -10.64 45.02 -8.45
CA PHE A 463 -9.30 44.58 -8.03
C PHE A 463 -9.26 44.13 -6.54
N VAL A 464 -10.05 43.11 -6.19
CA VAL A 464 -9.89 42.36 -4.93
C VAL A 464 -8.82 41.28 -5.12
N ARG A 465 -8.02 41.01 -4.08
CA ARG A 465 -6.65 40.49 -4.25
C ARG A 465 -6.46 39.08 -3.69
N ARG A 466 -5.97 38.20 -4.57
CA ARG A 466 -5.40 36.88 -4.26
C ARG A 466 -4.30 36.97 -3.19
N ALA A 467 -3.86 35.81 -2.72
CA ALA A 467 -2.51 35.61 -2.19
C ALA A 467 -1.47 36.35 -3.05
N LEU A 468 -0.53 37.06 -2.41
CA LEU A 468 0.37 37.96 -3.13
C LEU A 468 1.56 37.18 -3.74
N PRO A 469 1.97 37.48 -4.99
CA PRO A 469 3.22 36.98 -5.56
C PRO A 469 4.41 37.76 -4.96
N ASP A 470 4.71 37.52 -3.69
CA ASP A 470 5.65 38.30 -2.86
C ASP A 470 6.99 37.60 -2.57
N ALA A 471 7.21 36.40 -3.13
CA ALA A 471 8.52 35.76 -3.11
C ALA A 471 9.56 36.65 -3.84
N PRO A 472 10.78 36.80 -3.27
CA PRO A 472 11.74 37.79 -3.76
C PRO A 472 12.28 37.49 -5.17
N ASN A 473 12.50 36.22 -5.49
CA ASN A 473 13.09 35.79 -6.76
C ASN A 473 12.45 34.48 -7.28
N GLY A 474 11.14 34.52 -7.55
CA GLY A 474 10.42 33.35 -8.07
C GLY A 474 10.40 32.19 -7.07
N TYR A 475 11.00 31.05 -7.43
CA TYR A 475 11.14 29.89 -6.55
C TYR A 475 12.44 29.91 -5.71
N ALA A 476 13.42 30.74 -6.09
CA ALA A 476 14.66 30.86 -5.33
C ALA A 476 14.42 31.69 -4.06
N PRO A 477 14.69 31.13 -2.86
CA PRO A 477 14.71 31.93 -1.65
C PRO A 477 15.86 32.94 -1.69
N GLU A 478 15.70 34.10 -1.07
CA GLU A 478 16.79 35.07 -0.90
C GLU A 478 17.11 35.28 0.58
N GLY A 479 18.41 35.31 0.91
CA GLY A 479 18.90 35.77 2.20
C GLY A 479 19.07 37.29 2.20
N GLY A 480 18.60 37.97 3.25
CA GLY A 480 18.70 39.42 3.39
C GLY A 480 18.66 39.89 4.83
N ASP A 481 18.62 41.20 5.02
CA ASP A 481 18.55 41.82 6.34
C ASP A 481 17.29 41.34 7.08
N CYS A 482 17.44 40.93 8.34
CA CYS A 482 16.31 40.62 9.19
C CYS A 482 15.48 41.88 9.46
N PRO A 483 14.14 41.77 9.57
CA PRO A 483 13.34 42.88 10.07
C PRO A 483 13.79 43.23 11.50
N SER A 484 13.57 44.48 11.91
CA SER A 484 13.88 44.94 13.27
C SER A 484 12.59 45.05 14.10
N PRO A 485 12.46 44.37 15.25
CA PRO A 485 13.42 43.44 15.86
C PRO A 485 13.52 42.10 15.12
N GLU A 486 14.66 41.43 15.26
CA GLU A 486 14.95 40.16 14.57
C GLU A 486 13.92 39.06 14.91
N PRO A 487 13.53 38.21 13.94
CA PRO A 487 12.61 37.09 14.19
C PRO A 487 13.23 36.07 15.16
N SER A 488 12.52 35.80 16.27
CA SER A 488 12.90 34.79 17.26
C SER A 488 11.93 33.61 17.25
N VAL A 489 12.45 32.40 17.50
CA VAL A 489 11.61 31.23 17.74
C VAL A 489 10.81 31.46 19.02
N ARG A 490 9.48 31.48 18.90
CA ARG A 490 8.58 31.57 20.05
C ARG A 490 8.30 30.20 20.66
N SER A 491 8.11 30.15 21.97
CA SER A 491 7.38 29.03 22.57
C SER A 491 5.93 29.01 22.09
N ALA A 492 5.40 27.80 21.85
CA ALA A 492 4.05 27.57 21.35
C ALA A 492 2.98 27.48 22.47
N ASN A 493 3.36 27.64 23.74
CA ASN A 493 2.49 27.48 24.92
C ASN A 493 1.25 28.41 24.93
N THR A 494 1.24 29.46 24.11
CA THR A 494 0.09 30.34 23.87
C THR A 494 -0.14 30.55 22.38
N LEU A 495 -1.30 31.11 22.00
CA LEU A 495 -1.49 31.66 20.67
C LEU A 495 -0.47 32.78 20.39
N SER A 496 -0.20 33.05 19.12
CA SER A 496 0.64 34.19 18.75
C SER A 496 -0.09 35.52 18.96
N PRO A 497 0.61 36.66 19.10
CA PRO A 497 -0.02 37.98 19.13
C PRO A 497 -0.84 38.26 17.85
N ASN A 498 -0.35 37.81 16.69
CA ASN A 498 -1.02 37.98 15.40
C ASN A 498 -2.32 37.18 15.33
N GLU A 499 -2.29 35.89 15.70
CA GLU A 499 -3.47 35.03 15.81
C GLU A 499 -4.48 35.58 16.82
N THR A 500 -4.01 36.08 17.96
CA THR A 500 -4.87 36.72 18.98
C THR A 500 -5.54 37.98 18.47
N SER A 501 -4.80 38.85 17.77
CA SER A 501 -5.33 40.09 17.18
C SER A 501 -6.26 39.82 15.99
N TRP A 502 -5.99 38.75 15.24
CA TRP A 502 -6.83 38.28 14.15
C TRP A 502 -8.15 37.70 14.64
N LEU A 503 -8.14 36.94 15.75
CA LEU A 503 -9.35 36.41 16.39
C LEU A 503 -10.34 37.50 16.81
N LEU A 504 -9.86 38.71 17.15
CA LEU A 504 -10.73 39.87 17.43
C LEU A 504 -11.54 40.32 16.21
N LYS A 505 -11.04 40.08 15.00
CA LYS A 505 -11.74 40.35 13.73
C LYS A 505 -12.55 39.15 13.23
N ARG A 506 -11.99 37.94 13.36
CA ARG A 506 -12.64 36.69 12.92
C ARG A 506 -13.93 36.43 13.70
N ARG A 507 -13.88 36.53 15.03
CA ARG A 507 -15.00 36.12 15.89
C ARG A 507 -16.32 36.85 15.58
N PRO A 508 -16.38 38.19 15.45
CA PRO A 508 -17.61 38.87 15.03
C PRO A 508 -18.24 38.31 13.74
N LYS A 509 -17.43 38.06 12.70
CA LYS A 509 -17.88 37.56 11.40
C LYS A 509 -18.30 36.08 11.45
N ALA A 510 -17.55 35.25 12.18
CA ALA A 510 -17.89 33.86 12.41
C ALA A 510 -19.19 33.72 13.25
N ASN A 511 -19.36 34.58 14.27
CA ASN A 511 -20.55 34.65 15.11
C ASN A 511 -21.80 35.09 14.32
N GLU A 512 -21.66 36.08 13.43
CA GLU A 512 -22.73 36.53 12.53
C GLU A 512 -23.15 35.41 11.56
N ALA A 513 -22.18 34.73 10.93
CA ALA A 513 -22.42 33.58 10.07
C ALA A 513 -23.11 32.42 10.83
N LEU A 514 -22.68 32.15 12.06
CA LEU A 514 -23.25 31.12 12.93
C LEU A 514 -24.69 31.43 13.33
N VAL A 515 -25.00 32.68 13.67
CA VAL A 515 -26.38 33.12 13.92
C VAL A 515 -27.24 32.96 12.66
N GLY A 516 -26.70 33.27 11.48
CA GLY A 516 -27.39 33.04 10.20
C GLY A 516 -27.65 31.56 9.90
N LEU A 517 -26.67 30.69 10.16
CA LEU A 517 -26.77 29.24 10.00
C LEU A 517 -27.81 28.64 10.94
N LEU A 518 -27.72 28.94 12.25
CA LEU A 518 -28.66 28.44 13.25
C LEU A 518 -30.09 28.99 13.06
N SER A 519 -30.24 30.17 12.45
CA SER A 519 -31.56 30.71 12.06
C SER A 519 -32.22 29.91 10.92
N ARG A 520 -31.44 29.27 10.04
CA ARG A 520 -31.97 28.36 9.00
C ARG A 520 -32.23 26.95 9.55
N ILE A 521 -31.33 26.45 10.41
CA ILE A 521 -31.45 25.13 11.05
C ILE A 521 -32.71 25.04 11.92
N ASN A 522 -33.10 26.13 12.59
CA ASN A 522 -34.38 26.26 13.31
C ASN A 522 -34.67 25.10 14.29
N ILE A 523 -33.88 25.02 15.37
CA ILE A 523 -34.08 24.03 16.45
C ILE A 523 -35.45 24.31 17.12
N SER A 524 -36.39 23.37 16.97
CA SER A 524 -37.82 23.61 17.14
C SER A 524 -38.25 24.00 18.56
N ASP A 525 -37.54 23.54 19.58
CA ASP A 525 -37.77 23.87 20.99
C ASP A 525 -36.78 24.91 21.56
N PHE A 526 -35.85 25.43 20.76
CA PHE A 526 -34.79 26.31 21.24
C PHE A 526 -34.34 27.38 20.23
N ASN A 527 -34.64 28.65 20.53
CA ASN A 527 -34.19 29.80 19.75
C ASN A 527 -32.69 30.08 19.99
N ALA A 528 -31.85 29.30 19.31
CA ALA A 528 -30.39 29.43 19.34
C ALA A 528 -29.87 30.80 18.86
N PRO A 529 -30.45 31.46 17.82
CA PRO A 529 -30.07 32.82 17.44
C PRO A 529 -30.17 33.84 18.58
N ASP A 530 -31.29 33.87 19.32
CA ASP A 530 -31.48 34.84 20.41
C ASP A 530 -30.73 34.43 21.69
N TYR A 531 -30.58 33.12 21.95
CA TYR A 531 -29.65 32.65 22.97
C TYR A 531 -28.22 33.20 22.74
N LEU A 532 -27.67 33.05 21.53
CA LEU A 532 -26.33 33.54 21.23
C LEU A 532 -26.24 35.08 21.28
N ARG A 533 -27.23 35.81 20.76
CA ARG A 533 -27.29 37.28 20.87
C ARG A 533 -27.29 37.76 22.33
N ASN A 534 -27.94 37.04 23.24
CA ASN A 534 -27.91 37.32 24.67
C ASN A 534 -26.54 37.02 25.33
N GLN A 535 -25.68 36.21 24.71
CA GLN A 535 -24.30 35.98 25.14
C GLN A 535 -23.29 37.03 24.61
N THR A 536 -23.73 38.17 24.09
CA THR A 536 -22.83 39.24 23.58
C THR A 536 -21.83 39.77 24.61
N ALA A 537 -22.18 39.78 25.90
CA ALA A 537 -21.26 40.13 26.99
C ALA A 537 -20.31 38.98 27.41
N ASN A 538 -20.63 37.73 27.05
CA ASN A 538 -19.87 36.54 27.44
C ASN A 538 -19.22 35.90 26.21
N ILE A 539 -18.10 36.46 25.76
CA ILE A 539 -17.36 36.00 24.57
C ILE A 539 -16.99 34.50 24.67
N SER A 540 -16.77 33.98 25.88
CA SER A 540 -16.51 32.55 26.15
C SER A 540 -17.70 31.62 25.94
N ALA A 541 -18.93 32.12 25.88
CA ALA A 541 -20.11 31.30 25.59
C ALA A 541 -20.34 31.09 24.08
N TRP A 542 -19.64 31.79 23.19
CA TRP A 542 -19.79 31.57 21.75
C TRP A 542 -19.05 30.30 21.29
N PRO A 543 -19.70 29.41 20.52
CA PRO A 543 -19.05 28.23 19.95
C PRO A 543 -17.86 28.56 19.05
N ASN A 544 -16.74 27.92 19.28
CA ASN A 544 -15.55 28.03 18.43
C ASN A 544 -15.39 26.79 17.53
N ILE A 545 -15.73 26.92 16.26
CA ILE A 545 -15.81 25.82 15.29
C ILE A 545 -14.48 25.64 14.55
N ALA A 546 -14.09 24.39 14.28
CA ALA A 546 -13.02 24.07 13.33
C ALA A 546 -13.40 22.95 12.36
N ILE A 547 -12.71 22.89 11.23
CA ILE A 547 -12.85 21.86 10.19
C ILE A 547 -11.48 21.22 9.94
N ALA A 548 -11.43 19.91 9.76
CA ALA A 548 -10.24 19.13 9.44
C ALA A 548 -10.52 18.18 8.26
N ALA A 549 -9.67 18.23 7.23
CA ALA A 549 -9.74 17.34 6.06
C ALA A 549 -8.51 16.42 6.03
N SER A 550 -8.74 15.11 5.88
CA SER A 550 -7.68 14.11 5.96
C SER A 550 -6.69 14.12 4.79
N GLY A 551 -5.59 13.39 4.94
CA GLY A 551 -4.77 12.93 3.83
C GLY A 551 -5.41 11.79 3.04
N GLY A 552 -4.75 11.40 1.93
CA GLY A 552 -5.26 10.40 0.98
C GLY A 552 -5.35 10.87 -0.47
N GLY A 553 -4.41 11.70 -0.94
CA GLY A 553 -4.32 12.12 -2.34
C GLY A 553 -5.57 12.83 -2.88
N TYR A 554 -5.86 12.68 -4.17
CA TYR A 554 -7.04 13.29 -4.78
C TYR A 554 -8.36 12.74 -4.23
N ARG A 555 -8.42 11.48 -3.77
CA ARG A 555 -9.61 10.96 -3.06
C ARG A 555 -9.97 11.86 -1.88
N ALA A 556 -9.00 12.22 -1.05
CA ALA A 556 -9.23 13.09 0.10
C ALA A 556 -9.50 14.54 -0.30
N MET A 557 -8.80 15.05 -1.32
CA MET A 557 -9.06 16.39 -1.86
C MET A 557 -10.50 16.54 -2.36
N LEU A 558 -11.02 15.55 -3.10
CA LEU A 558 -12.33 15.61 -3.76
C LEU A 558 -13.51 15.29 -2.82
N ASN A 559 -13.41 14.27 -1.95
CA ASN A 559 -14.45 14.05 -0.94
C ASN A 559 -14.48 15.22 0.07
N GLY A 560 -13.31 15.74 0.46
CA GLY A 560 -13.20 16.96 1.28
C GLY A 560 -13.77 18.19 0.58
N ALA A 561 -13.57 18.34 -0.73
CA ALA A 561 -14.19 19.39 -1.53
C ALA A 561 -15.73 19.31 -1.51
N GLY A 562 -16.30 18.10 -1.56
CA GLY A 562 -17.74 17.90 -1.41
C GLY A 562 -18.27 18.43 -0.07
N ALA A 563 -17.62 18.06 1.04
CA ALA A 563 -17.99 18.55 2.36
C ALA A 563 -17.80 20.07 2.49
N ILE A 564 -16.72 20.65 1.97
CA ILE A 564 -16.52 22.11 1.96
C ILE A 564 -17.60 22.81 1.09
N ALA A 565 -18.01 22.23 -0.03
CA ALA A 565 -19.10 22.77 -0.85
C ALA A 565 -20.45 22.78 -0.11
N ALA A 566 -20.73 21.74 0.68
CA ALA A 566 -21.90 21.66 1.56
C ALA A 566 -21.87 22.70 2.70
N PHE A 567 -20.68 23.04 3.18
CA PHE A 567 -20.49 23.99 4.29
C PHE A 567 -20.41 25.45 3.85
N ASP A 568 -20.18 25.73 2.57
CA ASP A 568 -20.00 27.08 2.03
C ASP A 568 -21.34 27.72 1.63
N SER A 569 -21.73 28.84 2.28
CA SER A 569 -22.96 29.57 1.94
C SER A 569 -22.96 30.18 0.53
N ARG A 570 -21.80 30.18 -0.16
CA ARG A 570 -21.61 30.69 -1.52
C ARG A 570 -21.88 29.63 -2.61
N THR A 571 -22.09 28.37 -2.23
CA THR A 571 -22.55 27.31 -3.15
C THR A 571 -24.01 27.57 -3.56
N GLY A 572 -24.37 27.29 -4.81
CA GLY A 572 -25.76 27.41 -5.28
C GLY A 572 -26.71 26.51 -4.48
N GLY A 573 -27.95 26.97 -4.23
CA GLY A 573 -28.93 26.27 -3.37
C GLY A 573 -28.66 26.39 -1.87
N ALA A 574 -27.39 26.44 -1.44
CA ALA A 574 -26.94 26.25 -0.05
C ALA A 574 -27.40 27.28 1.00
N SER A 575 -28.08 28.35 0.59
CA SER A 575 -28.69 29.34 1.50
C SER A 575 -30.24 29.32 1.46
N ALA A 576 -30.86 28.47 0.65
CA ALA A 576 -32.31 28.38 0.44
C ALA A 576 -32.90 27.01 0.83
N ASP A 577 -32.16 25.92 0.60
CA ASP A 577 -32.61 24.56 0.86
C ASP A 577 -32.38 24.14 2.33
N THR A 578 -33.37 23.49 2.96
CA THR A 578 -33.37 23.18 4.40
C THR A 578 -32.38 22.10 4.83
N GLY A 579 -31.90 21.25 3.90
CA GLY A 579 -30.93 20.20 4.17
C GLY A 579 -29.46 20.62 4.02
N TYR A 580 -29.17 21.83 3.54
CA TYR A 580 -27.80 22.31 3.35
C TYR A 580 -27.22 22.91 4.64
N LEU A 581 -25.91 22.72 4.82
CA LEU A 581 -25.12 23.26 5.94
C LEU A 581 -24.35 24.54 5.55
N GLY A 582 -24.77 25.21 4.48
CA GLY A 582 -24.12 26.39 3.93
C GLY A 582 -24.04 27.50 4.98
N GLY A 583 -22.83 27.99 5.23
CA GLY A 583 -22.52 28.94 6.30
C GLY A 583 -21.69 28.34 7.43
N LEU A 584 -21.56 27.01 7.52
CA LEU A 584 -20.66 26.36 8.49
C LEU A 584 -19.18 26.71 8.22
N LEU A 585 -18.77 26.81 6.95
CA LEU A 585 -17.43 27.28 6.57
C LEU A 585 -17.22 28.74 6.98
N GLN A 586 -18.22 29.59 6.76
CA GLN A 586 -18.20 31.00 7.19
C GLN A 586 -18.18 31.13 8.73
N SER A 587 -18.71 30.14 9.45
CA SER A 587 -18.72 30.07 10.92
C SER A 587 -17.43 29.48 11.53
N ALA A 588 -16.60 28.78 10.73
CA ALA A 588 -15.38 28.14 11.21
C ALA A 588 -14.26 29.15 11.52
N THR A 589 -13.60 29.01 12.67
CA THR A 589 -12.40 29.79 13.01
C THR A 589 -11.16 29.22 12.33
N TYR A 590 -11.07 27.89 12.23
CA TYR A 590 -9.91 27.19 11.67
C TYR A 590 -10.34 26.18 10.60
N LEU A 591 -9.57 26.07 9.52
CA LEU A 591 -9.68 25.02 8.52
C LEU A 591 -8.30 24.39 8.32
N SER A 592 -8.20 23.09 8.57
CA SER A 592 -6.95 22.33 8.57
C SER A 592 -6.94 21.22 7.53
N GLY A 593 -5.78 20.98 6.92
CA GLY A 593 -5.58 19.92 5.91
C GLY A 593 -4.18 19.30 6.05
N LEU A 594 -4.04 18.02 5.69
CA LEU A 594 -2.72 17.40 5.49
C LEU A 594 -2.75 16.51 4.24
N SER A 595 -1.59 16.27 3.60
CA SER A 595 -1.48 15.50 2.36
C SER A 595 -2.50 15.95 1.30
N GLY A 596 -3.36 15.08 0.79
CA GLY A 596 -4.48 15.44 -0.11
C GLY A 596 -5.44 16.52 0.43
N GLY A 597 -5.67 16.57 1.74
CA GLY A 597 -6.40 17.64 2.40
C GLY A 597 -5.64 18.98 2.42
N SER A 598 -4.30 18.95 2.37
CA SER A 598 -3.51 20.18 2.18
C SER A 598 -3.68 20.74 0.76
N TRP A 599 -3.90 19.89 -0.25
CA TRP A 599 -4.15 20.31 -1.63
C TRP A 599 -5.51 21.02 -1.75
N LEU A 600 -6.52 20.54 -1.02
CA LEU A 600 -7.82 21.20 -0.88
C LEU A 600 -7.67 22.58 -0.25
N VAL A 601 -7.01 22.67 0.91
CA VAL A 601 -6.79 23.95 1.60
C VAL A 601 -5.95 24.91 0.76
N GLY A 602 -4.83 24.46 0.19
CA GLY A 602 -4.00 25.29 -0.68
C GLY A 602 -4.74 25.78 -1.94
N SER A 603 -5.48 24.90 -2.62
CA SER A 603 -6.31 25.27 -3.78
C SER A 603 -7.35 26.34 -3.43
N LEU A 604 -8.01 26.24 -2.28
CA LEU A 604 -8.97 27.24 -1.84
C LEU A 604 -8.27 28.60 -1.65
N TYR A 605 -7.28 28.67 -0.76
CA TYR A 605 -6.72 29.95 -0.30
C TYR A 605 -5.84 30.63 -1.37
N MET A 606 -5.01 29.89 -2.11
CA MET A 606 -4.16 30.47 -3.16
C MET A 606 -4.98 31.06 -4.32
N ASN A 607 -6.15 30.47 -4.60
CA ASN A 607 -7.11 30.97 -5.58
C ASN A 607 -8.16 31.91 -4.94
N ASN A 608 -7.73 32.82 -4.05
CA ASN A 608 -8.58 33.86 -3.42
C ASN A 608 -9.77 33.30 -2.61
N PHE A 609 -9.55 32.22 -1.85
CA PHE A 609 -10.59 31.52 -1.09
C PHE A 609 -11.85 31.21 -1.93
N THR A 610 -11.64 30.83 -3.20
CA THR A 610 -12.71 30.51 -4.18
C THR A 610 -13.65 29.40 -3.68
N THR A 611 -14.82 29.29 -4.30
CA THR A 611 -15.76 28.18 -4.05
C THR A 611 -15.34 26.93 -4.82
N ILE A 612 -15.79 25.77 -4.34
CA ILE A 612 -15.53 24.47 -4.98
C ILE A 612 -16.15 24.38 -6.40
N PRO A 613 -17.41 24.80 -6.65
CA PRO A 613 -17.94 24.84 -8.01
C PRO A 613 -17.09 25.65 -9.00
N ALA A 614 -16.46 26.74 -8.54
CA ALA A 614 -15.61 27.59 -9.37
C ALA A 614 -14.16 27.07 -9.57
N LEU A 615 -13.72 26.07 -8.79
CA LEU A 615 -12.50 25.29 -9.08
C LEU A 615 -12.77 24.16 -10.09
N LEU A 616 -14.01 23.67 -10.13
CA LEU A 616 -14.48 22.62 -11.01
C LEU A 616 -14.92 23.13 -12.39
N SER A 617 -15.43 24.36 -12.49
CA SER A 617 -15.92 24.98 -13.73
C SER A 617 -14.80 25.58 -14.59
N GLY A 618 -15.08 25.77 -15.88
CA GLY A 618 -14.12 26.31 -16.84
C GLY A 618 -13.96 27.83 -16.83
N ASP A 619 -14.76 28.56 -16.04
CA ASP A 619 -14.94 30.01 -16.19
C ASP A 619 -13.72 30.85 -15.79
N MET A 620 -12.82 30.27 -14.98
CA MET A 620 -11.50 30.84 -14.67
C MET A 620 -10.35 30.07 -15.36
N GLY A 621 -10.67 29.15 -16.26
CA GLY A 621 -9.85 27.97 -16.53
C GLY A 621 -10.01 26.95 -15.41
N SER A 622 -10.44 25.72 -15.74
CA SER A 622 -10.72 24.68 -14.75
C SER A 622 -9.42 24.20 -14.08
N VAL A 623 -9.17 24.71 -12.88
CA VAL A 623 -7.92 24.47 -12.12
C VAL A 623 -7.74 22.99 -11.85
N TRP A 624 -8.79 22.34 -11.34
CA TRP A 624 -8.83 20.90 -11.09
C TRP A 624 -9.22 20.12 -12.35
N ASN A 625 -8.63 20.43 -13.50
CA ASN A 625 -8.70 19.54 -14.65
C ASN A 625 -7.73 18.36 -14.41
N LEU A 626 -8.29 17.23 -13.98
CA LEU A 626 -7.53 16.03 -13.63
C LEU A 626 -7.43 15.02 -14.79
N GLU A 627 -7.85 15.40 -16.01
CA GLU A 627 -7.78 14.53 -17.20
C GLU A 627 -6.36 14.37 -17.73
N ASN A 628 -5.48 15.34 -17.48
CA ASN A 628 -4.03 15.19 -17.66
C ASN A 628 -3.41 14.87 -16.29
N THR A 629 -2.46 13.95 -16.26
CA THR A 629 -1.70 13.63 -15.05
C THR A 629 -0.85 14.82 -14.60
N ILE A 630 -0.53 14.84 -13.32
CA ILE A 630 0.42 15.80 -12.73
C ILE A 630 1.85 15.72 -13.33
N PHE A 631 2.16 14.62 -14.02
CA PHE A 631 3.44 14.42 -14.72
C PHE A 631 3.41 14.98 -16.15
N GLU A 632 2.31 14.81 -16.89
CA GLU A 632 2.10 15.49 -18.18
C GLU A 632 1.98 17.01 -18.01
N GLY A 633 1.33 17.43 -16.92
CA GLY A 633 1.08 18.84 -16.61
C GLY A 633 -0.03 19.46 -17.46
N PRO A 634 -0.30 20.76 -17.28
CA PRO A 634 -1.29 21.46 -18.09
C PRO A 634 -0.79 21.66 -19.54
N PRO A 635 -1.58 21.30 -20.57
CA PRO A 635 -1.15 21.31 -21.97
C PRO A 635 -0.88 22.73 -22.55
N THR A 636 -1.13 23.77 -21.77
CA THR A 636 -0.79 25.17 -22.08
C THR A 636 0.66 25.54 -21.73
N VAL A 637 1.40 24.70 -20.99
CA VAL A 637 2.77 24.97 -20.54
C VAL A 637 3.79 24.23 -21.43
N SER A 638 4.41 24.96 -22.35
CA SER A 638 5.47 24.43 -23.20
C SER A 638 6.71 24.06 -22.38
N ASN A 639 7.28 22.88 -22.67
CA ASN A 639 8.46 22.34 -21.98
C ASN A 639 8.27 22.20 -20.45
N TYR A 640 7.09 21.76 -19.99
CA TYR A 640 6.74 21.57 -18.56
C TYR A 640 7.87 20.98 -17.70
N TYR A 641 8.44 19.84 -18.08
CA TYR A 641 9.56 19.22 -17.35
C TYR A 641 10.78 20.15 -17.20
N LYS A 642 11.05 21.01 -18.18
CA LYS A 642 12.12 22.02 -18.09
C LYS A 642 11.73 23.18 -17.16
N THR A 643 10.47 23.64 -17.11
CA THR A 643 10.09 24.70 -16.16
C THR A 643 10.14 24.23 -14.71
N LEU A 644 9.86 22.94 -14.46
CA LEU A 644 10.12 22.30 -13.16
C LEU A 644 11.63 22.29 -12.85
N VAL A 645 12.47 21.82 -13.77
CA VAL A 645 13.92 21.69 -13.56
C VAL A 645 14.61 23.05 -13.42
N ASP A 646 14.26 24.05 -14.22
CA ASP A 646 14.82 25.40 -14.13
C ASP A 646 14.47 26.04 -12.77
N ALA A 647 13.22 25.93 -12.31
CA ALA A 647 12.80 26.49 -11.02
C ALA A 647 13.55 25.88 -9.82
N VAL A 648 13.71 24.54 -9.79
CA VAL A 648 14.47 23.87 -8.72
C VAL A 648 15.98 24.18 -8.84
N SER A 649 16.50 24.30 -10.07
CA SER A 649 17.89 24.73 -10.30
C SER A 649 18.15 26.15 -9.80
N ASP A 650 17.20 27.08 -9.92
CA ASP A 650 17.35 28.44 -9.40
C ASP A 650 17.44 28.47 -7.85
N LYS A 651 16.72 27.59 -7.15
CA LYS A 651 16.86 27.40 -5.69
C LYS A 651 18.21 26.80 -5.31
N GLU A 652 18.70 25.82 -6.07
CA GLU A 652 20.05 25.25 -5.88
C GLU A 652 21.15 26.30 -6.14
N ASN A 653 21.04 27.07 -7.24
CA ASN A 653 21.96 28.15 -7.61
C ASN A 653 22.00 29.29 -6.57
N ALA A 654 20.90 29.52 -5.85
CA ALA A 654 20.83 30.44 -4.71
C ALA A 654 21.49 29.88 -3.42
N GLY A 655 21.96 28.63 -3.44
CA GLY A 655 22.72 27.99 -2.34
C GLY A 655 21.86 27.24 -1.32
N PHE A 656 20.61 26.92 -1.66
CA PHE A 656 19.69 26.17 -0.80
C PHE A 656 19.58 24.71 -1.21
N ASN A 657 19.50 23.81 -0.23
CA ASN A 657 19.24 22.38 -0.47
C ASN A 657 17.87 22.16 -1.14
N THR A 658 17.84 21.21 -2.06
CA THR A 658 16.64 20.74 -2.78
C THR A 658 16.43 19.24 -2.55
N SER A 659 15.21 18.77 -2.77
CA SER A 659 14.79 17.36 -2.64
C SER A 659 13.75 17.02 -3.71
N ILE A 660 13.24 15.79 -3.74
CA ILE A 660 12.15 15.43 -4.68
C ILE A 660 10.88 16.26 -4.38
N THR A 661 10.66 16.66 -3.13
CA THR A 661 9.55 17.54 -2.72
C THR A 661 9.56 18.87 -3.47
N ASP A 662 10.71 19.37 -3.93
CA ASP A 662 10.77 20.60 -4.73
C ASP A 662 10.09 20.41 -6.09
N TYR A 663 10.46 19.35 -6.83
CA TYR A 663 9.81 19.00 -8.10
C TYR A 663 8.33 18.66 -7.91
N TRP A 664 7.99 17.93 -6.85
CA TRP A 664 6.62 17.57 -6.51
C TRP A 664 5.75 18.79 -6.20
N GLY A 665 6.22 19.68 -5.33
CA GLY A 665 5.53 20.91 -4.98
C GLY A 665 5.39 21.87 -6.16
N ARG A 666 6.38 21.92 -7.06
CA ARG A 666 6.26 22.65 -8.34
C ARG A 666 5.18 22.02 -9.24
N ALA A 667 5.16 20.70 -9.40
CA ALA A 667 4.16 20.00 -10.22
C ALA A 667 2.72 20.19 -9.68
N LEU A 668 2.52 19.95 -8.38
CA LEU A 668 1.26 20.24 -7.66
C LEU A 668 0.78 21.66 -7.92
N SER A 669 1.67 22.65 -7.87
CA SER A 669 1.28 24.06 -8.04
C SER A 669 0.66 24.36 -9.41
N TYR A 670 1.08 23.68 -10.48
CA TYR A 670 0.52 23.85 -11.82
C TYR A 670 -0.90 23.27 -11.97
N GLN A 671 -1.32 22.33 -11.11
CA GLN A 671 -2.65 21.70 -11.12
C GLN A 671 -3.57 22.19 -9.98
N LEU A 672 -3.06 23.01 -9.06
CA LEU A 672 -3.79 23.51 -7.88
C LEU A 672 -3.82 25.04 -7.76
N ILE A 673 -2.93 25.78 -8.43
CA ILE A 673 -2.84 27.26 -8.35
C ILE A 673 -3.05 27.88 -9.74
N ASN A 674 -4.17 28.59 -9.90
CA ASN A 674 -4.57 29.28 -11.12
C ASN A 674 -3.81 30.61 -11.30
N ALA A 675 -2.49 30.52 -11.46
CA ALA A 675 -1.62 31.65 -11.72
C ALA A 675 -0.56 31.27 -12.76
N VAL A 676 0.04 32.29 -13.40
CA VAL A 676 1.16 32.11 -14.32
C VAL A 676 2.27 31.31 -13.60
N ASP A 677 2.81 30.31 -14.30
CA ASP A 677 3.79 29.35 -13.80
C ASP A 677 3.39 28.66 -12.48
N GLY A 678 2.11 28.26 -12.36
CA GLY A 678 1.60 27.59 -11.15
C GLY A 678 1.73 28.45 -9.89
N GLY A 679 1.79 29.77 -10.03
CA GLY A 679 2.04 30.67 -8.90
C GLY A 679 3.44 30.56 -8.32
N ILE A 680 4.47 30.45 -9.16
CA ILE A 680 5.87 30.28 -8.74
C ILE A 680 6.35 31.29 -7.66
N SER A 681 5.84 32.52 -7.65
CA SER A 681 6.19 33.55 -6.65
C SER A 681 5.25 33.64 -5.43
N TYR A 682 4.30 32.71 -5.28
CA TYR A 682 3.32 32.74 -4.18
C TYR A 682 3.90 32.02 -2.95
N THR A 683 3.85 32.67 -1.79
CA THR A 683 4.30 32.12 -0.50
C THR A 683 3.12 31.77 0.40
N TRP A 684 3.30 30.84 1.34
CA TRP A 684 2.30 30.55 2.36
C TRP A 684 2.11 31.74 3.31
N SER A 685 3.19 32.49 3.58
CA SER A 685 3.14 33.77 4.31
C SER A 685 2.29 34.83 3.62
N SER A 686 2.20 34.84 2.28
CA SER A 686 1.37 35.80 1.54
C SER A 686 -0.14 35.68 1.85
N LEU A 687 -0.59 34.53 2.39
CA LEU A 687 -1.95 34.37 2.91
C LEU A 687 -2.24 35.35 4.05
N ALA A 688 -1.25 35.65 4.89
CA ALA A 688 -1.40 36.54 6.05
C ALA A 688 -1.68 38.01 5.66
N VAL A 689 -1.42 38.37 4.40
CA VAL A 689 -1.61 39.72 3.85
C VAL A 689 -2.71 39.80 2.77
N MET A 690 -3.48 38.71 2.56
CA MET A 690 -4.72 38.79 1.77
C MET A 690 -5.75 39.68 2.49
N PRO A 691 -6.49 40.56 1.78
CA PRO A 691 -7.47 41.44 2.41
C PRO A 691 -8.50 40.68 3.26
N ASP A 692 -9.08 39.62 2.71
CA ASP A 692 -10.13 38.82 3.35
C ASP A 692 -9.61 38.06 4.58
N PHE A 693 -8.32 37.68 4.59
CA PHE A 693 -7.69 37.13 5.78
C PHE A 693 -7.37 38.22 6.81
N MET A 694 -6.79 39.35 6.40
CA MET A 694 -6.49 40.48 7.28
C MET A 694 -7.75 41.07 7.95
N ASP A 695 -8.91 40.95 7.31
CA ASP A 695 -10.23 41.34 7.84
C ASP A 695 -10.93 40.22 8.65
N GLY A 696 -10.42 38.98 8.61
CA GLY A 696 -11.03 37.84 9.28
C GLY A 696 -12.33 37.34 8.62
N ALA A 697 -12.53 37.62 7.34
CA ALA A 697 -13.69 37.17 6.57
C ALA A 697 -13.68 35.66 6.29
N ILE A 698 -12.48 35.06 6.21
CA ILE A 698 -12.25 33.62 5.98
C ILE A 698 -11.66 32.95 7.24
N PRO A 699 -11.72 31.61 7.39
CA PRO A 699 -11.05 30.90 8.48
C PRO A 699 -9.51 31.04 8.43
N MET A 700 -8.82 30.57 9.47
CA MET A 700 -7.36 30.45 9.42
C MET A 700 -6.95 29.10 8.80
N PRO A 701 -6.15 29.08 7.72
CA PRO A 701 -5.64 27.85 7.12
C PRO A 701 -4.53 27.27 7.98
N ILE A 702 -4.55 25.95 8.17
CA ILE A 702 -3.50 25.18 8.84
C ILE A 702 -3.12 24.00 7.95
N VAL A 703 -1.83 23.76 7.74
CA VAL A 703 -1.30 22.57 7.08
C VAL A 703 -0.32 21.87 8.03
N ILE A 704 -0.33 20.53 8.03
CA ILE A 704 0.57 19.70 8.84
C ILE A 704 1.56 18.96 7.93
N ALA A 705 2.80 18.90 8.37
CA ALA A 705 3.82 17.96 7.95
C ALA A 705 4.50 17.45 9.22
N ASP A 706 4.85 16.16 9.25
CA ASP A 706 5.49 15.56 10.42
C ASP A 706 7.02 15.74 10.39
N GLU A 707 7.65 15.72 11.55
CA GLU A 707 9.10 15.87 11.70
C GLU A 707 9.76 14.50 11.91
N ARG A 708 10.80 14.21 11.12
CA ARG A 708 11.58 12.98 11.28
C ARG A 708 12.81 13.20 12.16
N ALA A 709 12.93 12.37 13.20
CA ALA A 709 13.85 12.58 14.31
C ALA A 709 15.34 12.61 13.89
N PRO A 710 16.11 13.65 14.28
CA PRO A 710 17.54 13.75 14.04
C PRO A 710 18.33 12.54 14.56
N GLY A 711 18.87 11.75 13.64
CA GLY A 711 19.62 10.53 13.93
C GLY A 711 19.43 9.44 12.88
N GLU A 712 18.30 9.44 12.16
CA GLU A 712 17.95 8.46 11.12
C GLU A 712 18.68 8.68 9.76
N LEU A 713 19.98 8.94 9.83
CA LEU A 713 20.96 9.18 8.76
C LEU A 713 20.89 10.53 8.02
N LEU A 714 21.98 11.27 8.17
CA LEU A 714 22.19 12.68 7.77
C LEU A 714 22.60 12.88 6.31
N ILE A 715 22.15 14.00 5.73
CA ILE A 715 22.84 14.73 4.64
C ILE A 715 23.36 16.07 5.19
N ARG A 716 24.38 16.67 4.55
CA ARG A 716 25.40 17.49 5.23
C ARG A 716 25.42 18.99 4.87
N LYS A 717 25.39 19.83 5.93
CA LYS A 717 25.89 21.22 6.10
C LYS A 717 26.07 22.16 4.89
N LEU A 718 25.53 23.37 5.03
CA LEU A 718 26.18 24.61 4.55
C LEU A 718 26.29 25.70 5.66
N GLN A 719 26.59 26.95 5.28
CA GLN A 719 27.40 27.89 6.09
C GLN A 719 26.75 28.56 7.31
N GLN A 720 27.61 28.94 8.27
CA GLN A 720 27.30 29.92 9.31
C GLN A 720 27.37 31.34 8.76
N ASN A 721 26.22 32.03 8.72
CA ASN A 721 26.00 33.43 9.08
C ASN A 721 24.51 33.69 8.87
N ALA A 722 23.73 33.81 9.94
CA ALA A 722 22.27 33.80 9.87
C ALA A 722 21.70 35.16 9.44
N THR A 723 21.66 35.41 8.14
CA THR A 723 20.72 36.37 7.53
C THR A 723 19.32 35.76 7.47
N CYS A 724 18.28 36.59 7.45
CA CYS A 724 16.91 36.11 7.34
C CYS A 724 16.62 35.66 5.89
N VAL A 725 16.01 34.49 5.73
CA VAL A 725 15.63 33.94 4.42
C VAL A 725 14.17 34.28 4.13
N ARG A 726 13.88 34.69 2.89
CA ARG A 726 12.53 35.00 2.40
C ARG A 726 12.19 34.16 1.17
N GLY A 727 10.93 33.74 1.05
CA GLY A 727 10.43 32.95 -0.09
C GLY A 727 10.67 31.44 -0.01
N PHE A 728 11.22 30.93 1.10
CA PHE A 728 11.43 29.49 1.30
C PHE A 728 10.11 28.71 1.42
N ASP A 729 9.08 29.38 1.93
CA ASP A 729 7.71 28.88 2.14
C ASP A 729 6.84 28.99 0.88
N ASN A 730 7.39 28.67 -0.31
CA ASN A 730 6.61 28.64 -1.54
C ASN A 730 5.36 27.73 -1.37
N SER A 731 4.20 28.21 -1.80
CA SER A 731 2.91 27.55 -1.56
C SER A 731 2.83 26.13 -2.13
N GLY A 732 3.45 25.89 -3.29
CA GLY A 732 3.58 24.55 -3.87
C GLY A 732 4.49 23.65 -3.03
N PHE A 733 5.64 24.16 -2.56
CA PHE A 733 6.56 23.42 -1.70
C PHE A 733 5.95 23.07 -0.33
N VAL A 734 5.11 23.94 0.24
CA VAL A 734 4.39 23.65 1.50
C VAL A 734 3.33 22.55 1.33
N MET A 735 2.55 22.57 0.24
CA MET A 735 1.64 21.46 -0.10
C MET A 735 2.40 20.16 -0.39
N GLY A 736 3.49 20.24 -1.16
CA GLY A 736 4.37 19.11 -1.47
C GLY A 736 4.99 18.50 -0.21
N THR A 737 5.42 19.33 0.75
CA THR A 737 5.96 18.89 2.04
C THR A 737 4.92 18.14 2.86
N SER A 738 3.69 18.66 2.91
CA SER A 738 2.56 17.97 3.57
C SER A 738 2.15 16.66 2.88
N SER A 739 2.62 16.40 1.66
CA SER A 739 2.27 15.25 0.81
C SER A 739 3.50 14.52 0.23
N SER A 740 4.64 14.54 0.92
CA SER A 740 5.92 14.09 0.37
C SER A 740 6.03 12.57 0.18
N LEU A 741 5.09 11.80 0.73
CA LEU A 741 4.84 10.38 0.40
C LEU A 741 4.79 10.11 -1.11
N PHE A 742 4.29 11.08 -1.89
CA PHE A 742 4.18 10.99 -3.34
C PHE A 742 5.49 11.23 -4.10
N ASN A 743 6.58 11.66 -3.43
CA ASN A 743 7.91 11.77 -4.03
C ASN A 743 8.35 10.45 -4.71
N GLN A 744 7.96 9.31 -4.12
CA GLN A 744 8.25 7.97 -4.64
C GLN A 744 7.68 7.75 -6.06
N ALA A 745 6.62 8.46 -6.47
CA ALA A 745 6.02 8.32 -7.80
C ALA A 745 6.93 8.88 -8.93
N PHE A 746 7.76 9.88 -8.66
CA PHE A 746 8.74 10.37 -9.64
C PHE A 746 9.83 9.35 -9.94
N LEU A 747 10.09 8.39 -9.04
CA LEU A 747 11.07 7.32 -9.23
C LEU A 747 10.62 6.27 -10.26
N ILE A 748 9.38 6.36 -10.74
CA ILE A 748 8.73 5.40 -11.64
C ILE A 748 8.69 5.93 -13.09
N LEU A 749 9.02 7.21 -13.32
CA LEU A 749 9.01 7.83 -14.64
C LEU A 749 10.03 7.20 -15.60
N ASN A 750 9.56 6.80 -16.78
CA ASN A 750 10.38 6.17 -17.83
C ASN A 750 10.56 7.11 -19.05
N GLY A 751 11.55 6.82 -19.90
CA GLY A 751 12.17 7.80 -20.80
C GLY A 751 11.44 8.08 -22.13
N THR A 752 10.89 9.29 -22.25
CA THR A 752 10.93 10.08 -23.50
C THR A 752 12.08 11.11 -23.39
N ASN A 753 12.36 11.87 -24.46
CA ASN A 753 13.39 12.91 -24.39
C ASN A 753 13.12 13.95 -23.28
N ASP A 754 11.88 14.38 -23.11
CA ASP A 754 11.54 15.42 -22.13
C ASP A 754 11.44 14.88 -20.69
N THR A 755 10.91 13.67 -20.48
CA THR A 755 10.97 13.05 -19.14
C THR A 755 12.40 12.76 -18.72
N SER A 756 13.32 12.50 -19.66
CA SER A 756 14.74 12.31 -19.36
C SER A 756 15.39 13.54 -18.70
N ILE A 757 14.93 14.76 -18.99
CA ILE A 757 15.46 15.99 -18.39
C ILE A 757 15.12 16.02 -16.89
N LEU A 758 13.86 15.74 -16.53
CA LEU A 758 13.43 15.64 -15.14
C LEU A 758 14.07 14.43 -14.44
N ALA A 759 14.09 13.26 -15.08
CA ALA A 759 14.68 12.05 -14.51
C ALA A 759 16.18 12.21 -14.21
N ASN A 760 16.95 12.88 -15.08
CA ASN A 760 18.35 13.23 -14.82
C ASN A 760 18.50 14.20 -13.65
N ALA A 761 17.65 15.22 -13.55
CA ALA A 761 17.68 16.18 -12.44
C ALA A 761 17.33 15.53 -11.09
N ILE A 762 16.32 14.68 -11.06
CA ILE A 762 15.95 13.88 -9.88
C ILE A 762 17.05 12.85 -9.55
N THR A 763 17.68 12.23 -10.55
CA THR A 763 18.83 11.33 -10.36
C THR A 763 20.03 12.05 -9.76
N LYS A 764 20.28 13.32 -10.08
CA LYS A 764 21.29 14.14 -9.42
C LYS A 764 20.97 14.32 -7.93
N VAL A 765 19.74 14.73 -7.61
CA VAL A 765 19.29 14.86 -6.20
C VAL A 765 19.40 13.54 -5.44
N LEU A 766 19.03 12.41 -6.06
CA LEU A 766 19.22 11.06 -5.53
C LEU A 766 20.67 10.59 -5.41
N ALA A 767 21.62 11.19 -6.14
CA ALA A 767 23.05 10.91 -5.98
C ALA A 767 23.65 11.66 -4.77
N GLU A 768 22.97 12.71 -4.30
CA GLU A 768 23.37 13.54 -3.16
C GLU A 768 22.57 13.23 -1.88
N ILE A 769 21.47 12.48 -2.00
CA ILE A 769 20.56 12.05 -0.92
C ILE A 769 20.58 10.52 -0.78
N ASN A 770 20.71 10.01 0.46
CA ASN A 770 20.62 8.57 0.73
C ASN A 770 19.18 8.06 0.55
N GLU A 771 18.98 6.86 -0.03
CA GLU A 771 17.65 6.32 -0.40
C GLU A 771 16.59 6.38 0.71
N ASP A 772 17.02 6.25 1.98
CA ASP A 772 16.17 6.31 3.18
C ASP A 772 15.56 7.71 3.44
N ASN A 773 15.80 8.72 2.58
CA ASN A 773 15.33 10.11 2.70
C ASN A 773 14.59 10.63 1.44
N ASN A 774 14.19 9.77 0.50
CA ASN A 774 13.56 10.20 -0.77
C ASN A 774 12.17 10.84 -0.59
N ASP A 775 11.50 10.50 0.51
CA ASP A 775 10.23 11.03 1.01
C ASP A 775 10.39 12.31 1.84
N VAL A 776 11.62 12.80 2.06
CA VAL A 776 11.90 13.90 2.99
C VAL A 776 12.05 15.25 2.30
N SER A 777 11.44 16.25 2.92
CA SER A 777 11.42 17.65 2.50
C SER A 777 12.45 18.46 3.31
N LEU A 778 13.40 19.10 2.62
CA LEU A 778 14.58 19.70 3.26
C LEU A 778 14.40 21.20 3.55
N TYR A 779 14.30 21.55 4.84
CA TYR A 779 14.23 22.93 5.31
C TYR A 779 15.56 23.37 5.92
N SER A 780 16.40 24.03 5.11
CA SER A 780 17.71 24.54 5.52
C SER A 780 17.84 26.03 5.16
N PRO A 781 18.22 26.92 6.09
CA PRO A 781 18.60 26.66 7.48
C PRO A 781 17.42 26.25 8.38
N ASN A 782 17.65 25.32 9.30
CA ASN A 782 16.69 24.95 10.34
C ASN A 782 16.43 26.14 11.29
N PRO A 783 15.20 26.66 11.41
CA PRO A 783 14.89 27.75 12.34
C PRO A 783 15.05 27.36 13.81
N PHE A 784 14.99 26.07 14.15
CA PHE A 784 15.15 25.55 15.50
C PHE A 784 16.62 25.18 15.85
N TYR A 785 17.58 25.48 14.97
CA TYR A 785 19.00 25.19 15.25
C TYR A 785 19.48 25.94 16.51
N ARG A 786 20.02 25.18 17.47
CA ARG A 786 20.44 25.59 18.83
C ARG A 786 19.33 26.13 19.74
N TYR A 787 18.06 26.06 19.34
CA TYR A 787 16.93 26.42 20.20
C TYR A 787 16.64 25.30 21.20
N ASN A 788 16.60 25.60 22.50
CA ASN A 788 16.28 24.67 23.60
C ASN A 788 17.03 23.32 23.55
N ILE A 789 18.37 23.35 23.54
CA ILE A 789 19.22 22.16 23.29
C ILE A 789 18.96 20.96 24.20
N ASP A 790 18.54 21.17 25.45
CA ASP A 790 18.28 20.08 26.41
C ASP A 790 16.95 19.34 26.16
N THR A 791 16.05 19.88 25.32
CA THR A 791 14.69 19.33 25.12
C THR A 791 14.23 19.24 23.66
N ASN A 792 14.90 19.94 22.74
CA ASN A 792 14.59 19.93 21.31
C ASN A 792 15.57 19.02 20.56
N PRO A 793 15.14 17.89 19.98
CA PRO A 793 16.05 16.99 19.26
C PRO A 793 16.70 17.65 18.03
N ASN A 794 16.08 18.69 17.46
CA ASN A 794 16.58 19.43 16.29
C ASN A 794 17.62 20.50 16.62
N ALA A 795 17.93 20.74 17.90
CA ALA A 795 18.86 21.79 18.29
C ALA A 795 20.27 21.59 17.72
N GLU A 796 20.68 20.36 17.45
CA GLU A 796 21.97 20.06 16.81
C GLU A 796 21.92 20.01 15.28
N SER A 797 20.73 19.87 14.67
CA SER A 797 20.58 19.75 13.21
C SER A 797 20.52 21.11 12.52
N GLN A 798 21.31 21.29 11.46
CA GLN A 798 21.29 22.50 10.64
C GLN A 798 20.19 22.48 9.56
N THR A 799 19.51 21.35 9.37
CA THR A 799 18.39 21.15 8.45
C THR A 799 17.23 20.50 9.21
N LEU A 800 16.02 21.00 9.01
CA LEU A 800 14.78 20.40 9.49
C LEU A 800 14.27 19.45 8.40
N PHE A 801 13.89 18.24 8.80
CA PHE A 801 13.52 17.13 7.92
C PHE A 801 12.03 16.84 8.09
N LEU A 802 11.21 17.18 7.09
CA LEU A 802 9.74 17.07 7.17
C LEU A 802 9.17 16.07 6.16
N VAL A 803 8.15 15.32 6.58
CA VAL A 803 7.47 14.25 5.82
C VAL A 803 5.94 14.46 5.77
N ASP A 804 5.21 13.59 5.07
CA ASP A 804 3.74 13.67 4.97
C ASP A 804 3.11 13.59 6.37
N GLY A 805 2.21 14.51 6.70
CA GLY A 805 1.59 14.61 8.03
C GLY A 805 0.64 13.47 8.39
N GLY A 806 0.46 12.48 7.52
CA GLY A 806 -0.27 11.23 7.80
C GLY A 806 0.63 10.08 8.26
N GLU A 807 1.96 10.23 8.24
CA GLU A 807 2.90 9.12 8.52
C GLU A 807 2.88 8.66 9.99
N ASP A 808 2.52 9.52 10.96
CA ASP A 808 2.33 9.13 12.36
C ASP A 808 0.96 8.46 12.66
N LEU A 809 0.18 8.18 11.62
CA LEU A 809 -1.21 7.68 11.60
C LEU A 809 -2.30 8.70 11.98
N GLN A 810 -1.99 9.94 12.37
CA GLN A 810 -3.00 11.00 12.58
C GLN A 810 -3.43 11.66 11.25
N ASN A 811 -3.83 10.84 10.27
CA ASN A 811 -4.18 11.28 8.91
C ASN A 811 -5.29 12.34 8.82
N ILE A 812 -6.05 12.61 9.89
CA ILE A 812 -6.91 13.81 10.04
C ILE A 812 -6.16 14.85 10.90
N PRO A 813 -6.01 16.12 10.45
CA PRO A 813 -5.14 17.15 11.06
C PRO A 813 -5.66 17.75 12.39
N LEU A 814 -5.91 16.91 13.40
CA LEU A 814 -6.59 17.28 14.65
C LEU A 814 -5.67 17.90 15.70
N HIS A 815 -4.40 17.46 15.79
CA HIS A 815 -3.46 17.92 16.82
C HIS A 815 -3.31 19.45 16.95
N PRO A 816 -3.26 20.27 15.88
CA PRO A 816 -3.23 21.72 16.01
C PRO A 816 -4.57 22.33 16.46
N LEU A 817 -5.72 21.67 16.23
CA LEU A 817 -7.04 22.19 16.62
C LEU A 817 -7.31 21.97 18.11
N ILE A 818 -6.87 20.84 18.66
CA ILE A 818 -7.10 20.43 20.07
C ILE A 818 -6.14 21.09 21.08
N GLN A 819 -5.37 22.09 20.63
CA GLN A 819 -4.48 22.88 21.50
C GLN A 819 -5.31 23.70 22.49
N PRO A 820 -5.14 23.56 23.83
CA PRO A 820 -5.99 24.24 24.81
C PRO A 820 -6.05 25.77 24.67
N ALA A 821 -4.96 26.37 24.19
CA ALA A 821 -4.90 27.81 23.91
C ALA A 821 -5.89 28.27 22.82
N ARG A 822 -6.28 27.40 21.88
CA ARG A 822 -7.26 27.72 20.82
C ARG A 822 -8.70 27.64 21.28
N LYS A 823 -9.00 26.85 22.32
CA LYS A 823 -10.35 26.61 22.87
C LYS A 823 -11.38 26.30 21.78
N VAL A 824 -11.12 25.26 20.97
CA VAL A 824 -12.07 24.77 19.96
C VAL A 824 -13.15 23.95 20.67
N ASP A 825 -14.41 24.16 20.31
CA ASP A 825 -15.57 23.52 20.93
C ASP A 825 -16.06 22.31 20.15
N VAL A 826 -16.02 22.41 18.82
CA VAL A 826 -16.45 21.37 17.89
C VAL A 826 -15.49 21.28 16.71
N ILE A 827 -15.15 20.07 16.29
CA ILE A 827 -14.36 19.81 15.09
C ILE A 827 -15.16 18.94 14.12
N PHE A 828 -15.34 19.42 12.90
CA PHE A 828 -15.85 18.61 11.78
C PHE A 828 -14.67 17.91 11.12
N ALA A 829 -14.53 16.62 11.40
CA ALA A 829 -13.43 15.76 10.99
C ALA A 829 -13.84 14.93 9.76
N ILE A 830 -13.45 15.39 8.58
CA ILE A 830 -13.72 14.74 7.29
C ILE A 830 -12.63 13.71 7.03
N ASP A 831 -12.99 12.43 7.01
CA ASP A 831 -12.05 11.32 6.89
C ASP A 831 -12.21 10.58 5.56
N SER A 832 -11.16 10.59 4.74
CA SER A 832 -11.03 9.87 3.47
C SER A 832 -9.82 8.93 3.45
N SER A 833 -9.39 8.47 4.64
CA SER A 833 -8.33 7.47 4.81
C SER A 833 -8.67 6.16 4.10
N ALA A 834 -7.64 5.42 3.69
CA ALA A 834 -7.75 4.11 3.05
C ALA A 834 -7.32 3.01 4.03
N ASP A 835 -8.00 2.92 5.17
CA ASP A 835 -7.59 2.06 6.30
C ASP A 835 -7.96 0.58 6.09
N THR A 836 -9.03 0.30 5.35
CA THR A 836 -9.48 -1.07 5.05
C THR A 836 -8.74 -1.64 3.84
N LYS A 837 -8.78 -2.98 3.67
CA LYS A 837 -8.39 -3.70 2.44
C LYS A 837 -9.10 -3.18 1.15
N THR A 838 -10.13 -2.35 1.32
CA THR A 838 -11.08 -1.85 0.32
C THR A 838 -11.06 -0.31 0.21
N ASN A 839 -10.03 0.35 0.75
CA ASN A 839 -9.80 1.81 0.69
C ASN A 839 -10.88 2.70 1.35
N TRP A 840 -11.57 2.21 2.37
CA TRP A 840 -12.49 3.00 3.22
C TRP A 840 -11.84 3.35 4.57
N PRO A 841 -12.27 4.42 5.25
CA PRO A 841 -11.78 4.75 6.59
C PRO A 841 -12.35 3.79 7.64
N ASN A 842 -11.59 3.50 8.70
CA ASN A 842 -12.03 2.72 9.86
C ASN A 842 -11.82 3.44 11.19
N GLY A 843 -11.54 4.76 11.15
CA GLY A 843 -11.31 5.58 12.33
C GLY A 843 -9.88 5.53 12.87
N THR A 844 -8.92 4.94 12.13
CA THR A 844 -7.52 4.80 12.60
C THR A 844 -6.90 6.12 13.01
N SER A 845 -7.17 7.22 12.31
CA SER A 845 -6.68 8.54 12.71
C SER A 845 -7.27 9.03 14.04
N LEU A 846 -8.56 8.81 14.31
CA LEU A 846 -9.14 9.17 15.61
C LEU A 846 -8.52 8.34 16.73
N VAL A 847 -8.27 7.05 16.48
CA VAL A 847 -7.59 6.15 17.43
C VAL A 847 -6.15 6.61 17.70
N ALA A 848 -5.41 7.02 16.67
CA ALA A 848 -4.05 7.56 16.80
C ALA A 848 -4.04 8.86 17.63
N THR A 849 -4.90 9.83 17.29
CA THR A 849 -5.02 11.10 18.03
C THR A 849 -5.41 10.87 19.50
N TYR A 850 -6.37 9.98 19.77
CA TYR A 850 -6.76 9.62 21.14
C TYR A 850 -5.59 9.00 21.91
N ARG A 851 -4.91 8.00 21.34
CA ARG A 851 -3.72 7.35 21.94
C ARG A 851 -2.59 8.34 22.22
N ARG A 852 -2.40 9.37 21.39
CA ARG A 852 -1.44 10.47 21.61
C ARG A 852 -1.86 11.37 22.77
N SER A 853 -3.14 11.74 22.85
CA SER A 853 -3.68 12.62 23.90
C SER A 853 -3.69 12.01 25.31
N VAL A 854 -3.80 10.68 25.44
CA VAL A 854 -3.71 9.99 26.75
C VAL A 854 -2.28 9.62 27.16
N ASN A 855 -1.30 9.75 26.26
CA ASN A 855 0.10 9.47 26.56
C ASN A 855 0.78 10.72 27.16
N SER A 856 1.10 10.67 28.45
CA SER A 856 1.67 11.80 29.20
C SER A 856 2.99 12.36 28.65
N MET A 857 3.72 11.60 27.82
CA MET A 857 4.94 12.09 27.14
C MET A 857 4.66 12.95 25.91
N PHE A 858 3.48 12.81 25.28
CA PHE A 858 3.15 13.45 23.99
C PHE A 858 1.90 14.33 24.02
N ALA A 859 1.06 14.17 25.05
CA ALA A 859 -0.19 14.91 25.19
C ALA A 859 0.02 16.43 25.30
N ASN A 860 1.07 16.88 25.99
CA ASN A 860 1.40 18.30 26.20
C ASN A 860 0.20 19.17 26.64
N GLY A 861 -0.68 18.62 27.49
CA GLY A 861 -1.90 19.29 27.95
C GLY A 861 -3.07 19.31 26.95
N THR A 862 -2.92 18.79 25.73
CA THR A 862 -4.05 18.57 24.82
C THR A 862 -5.02 17.53 25.39
N THR A 863 -6.29 17.69 25.06
CA THR A 863 -7.37 16.79 25.48
C THR A 863 -8.12 16.30 24.24
N PHE A 864 -8.61 15.06 24.28
CA PHE A 864 -9.42 14.46 23.22
C PHE A 864 -10.52 13.60 23.85
N PRO A 865 -11.71 13.49 23.26
CA PRO A 865 -12.71 12.55 23.77
C PRO A 865 -12.26 11.10 23.59
N SER A 866 -12.83 10.20 24.39
CA SER A 866 -12.60 8.76 24.28
C SER A 866 -13.02 8.24 22.91
N ILE A 867 -12.13 7.48 22.27
CA ILE A 867 -12.34 6.85 20.97
C ILE A 867 -12.18 5.32 21.12
N PRO A 868 -13.12 4.49 20.59
CA PRO A 868 -13.00 3.05 20.60
C PRO A 868 -11.97 2.54 19.56
N ASP A 869 -11.63 1.26 19.61
CA ASP A 869 -10.73 0.63 18.65
C ASP A 869 -11.35 0.48 17.24
N GLN A 870 -10.49 0.21 16.24
CA GLN A 870 -10.88 0.04 14.83
C GLN A 870 -11.92 -1.07 14.59
N ASN A 871 -11.89 -2.16 15.33
CA ASN A 871 -12.87 -3.25 15.16
C ASN A 871 -14.23 -2.78 15.65
N THR A 872 -14.29 -2.11 16.81
CA THR A 872 -15.50 -1.47 17.32
C THR A 872 -16.06 -0.43 16.36
N PHE A 873 -15.22 0.38 15.70
CA PHE A 873 -15.67 1.34 14.67
C PHE A 873 -16.46 0.66 13.56
N VAL A 874 -15.91 -0.41 12.99
CA VAL A 874 -16.52 -1.16 11.89
C VAL A 874 -17.76 -1.93 12.37
N ASN A 875 -17.65 -2.65 13.48
CA ASN A 875 -18.72 -3.49 14.02
C ASN A 875 -19.96 -2.72 14.48
N LEU A 876 -19.81 -1.47 14.93
CA LEU A 876 -20.93 -0.59 15.32
C LEU A 876 -21.31 0.41 14.19
N GLY A 877 -20.72 0.27 13.01
CA GLY A 877 -20.98 1.11 11.84
C GLY A 877 -20.67 2.59 12.06
N LEU A 878 -19.71 2.92 12.94
CA LEU A 878 -19.30 4.30 13.24
C LEU A 878 -18.53 4.93 12.07
N ASN A 879 -17.99 4.10 11.17
CA ASN A 879 -17.44 4.50 9.88
C ASN A 879 -18.45 4.40 8.72
N SER A 880 -19.73 4.08 9.00
CA SER A 880 -20.79 3.93 7.99
C SER A 880 -21.81 5.08 7.99
N ARG A 881 -21.62 6.09 8.85
CA ARG A 881 -22.48 7.27 9.03
C ARG A 881 -21.72 8.37 9.79
N PRO A 882 -22.18 9.63 9.76
CA PRO A 882 -21.71 10.64 10.71
C PRO A 882 -21.82 10.15 12.15
N THR A 883 -20.78 10.35 12.95
CA THR A 883 -20.73 9.91 14.37
C THR A 883 -20.16 11.01 15.25
N PHE A 884 -20.74 11.23 16.42
CA PHE A 884 -20.28 12.21 17.39
C PHE A 884 -19.48 11.54 18.52
N PHE A 885 -18.30 12.10 18.84
CA PHE A 885 -17.50 11.69 19.99
C PHE A 885 -17.36 12.85 20.99
N GLY A 886 -17.39 12.54 22.28
CA GLY A 886 -17.27 13.53 23.36
C GLY A 886 -18.55 14.27 23.73
N CYS A 887 -19.72 13.68 23.50
CA CYS A 887 -21.00 14.34 23.81
C CYS A 887 -21.26 14.54 25.32
N ASN A 888 -20.83 13.60 26.16
CA ASN A 888 -21.02 13.66 27.61
C ASN A 888 -19.72 14.07 28.32
N LEU A 889 -19.64 15.32 28.76
CA LEU A 889 -18.49 15.89 29.47
C LEU A 889 -18.28 15.29 30.87
N ALA A 890 -19.31 14.77 31.54
CA ALA A 890 -19.17 14.15 32.87
C ALA A 890 -18.30 12.87 32.84
N ASN A 891 -18.12 12.27 31.66
CA ASN A 891 -17.26 11.11 31.42
C ASN A 891 -15.92 11.50 30.75
N MET A 892 -15.57 12.79 30.68
CA MET A 892 -14.37 13.29 30.00
C MET A 892 -13.38 13.95 30.98
N THR A 893 -12.10 13.68 30.82
CA THR A 893 -11.03 14.33 31.59
C THR A 893 -10.55 15.60 30.87
N GLY A 894 -11.16 16.74 31.20
CA GLY A 894 -10.79 18.07 30.72
C GLY A 894 -11.56 18.56 29.48
N ASP A 895 -11.29 19.81 29.11
CA ASP A 895 -12.05 20.63 28.13
C ASP A 895 -11.83 20.19 26.66
N ALA A 896 -12.10 18.94 26.33
CA ALA A 896 -11.96 18.43 24.97
C ALA A 896 -13.15 18.83 24.05
N PRO A 897 -12.90 19.11 22.76
CA PRO A 897 -13.96 19.39 21.79
C PRO A 897 -14.87 18.19 21.56
N LEU A 898 -16.08 18.46 21.08
CA LEU A 898 -16.93 17.45 20.44
C LEU A 898 -16.41 17.20 19.02
N ILE A 899 -16.20 15.94 18.64
CA ILE A 899 -15.78 15.58 17.28
C ILE A 899 -16.99 15.12 16.49
N VAL A 900 -17.34 15.85 15.42
CA VAL A 900 -18.28 15.41 14.38
C VAL A 900 -17.45 14.69 13.33
N TYR A 901 -17.40 13.36 13.41
CA TYR A 901 -16.70 12.51 12.47
C TYR A 901 -17.56 12.26 11.24
N LEU A 902 -17.00 12.55 10.05
CA LEU A 902 -17.64 12.41 8.74
C LEU A 902 -16.80 11.43 7.90
N PRO A 903 -17.03 10.12 8.03
CA PRO A 903 -16.33 9.12 7.26
C PRO A 903 -16.78 9.13 5.80
N ASN A 904 -15.84 9.03 4.87
CA ASN A 904 -16.14 8.74 3.48
C ASN A 904 -16.88 7.40 3.36
N PHE A 905 -18.02 7.41 2.67
CA PHE A 905 -18.94 6.28 2.55
C PHE A 905 -19.71 6.41 1.21
N PRO A 906 -20.14 5.31 0.55
CA PRO A 906 -20.82 5.42 -0.74
C PRO A 906 -22.28 5.85 -0.57
N TYR A 907 -22.55 7.15 -0.64
CA TYR A 907 -23.89 7.72 -0.75
C TYR A 907 -24.35 7.70 -2.21
N SER A 908 -23.61 8.36 -3.11
CA SER A 908 -23.92 8.45 -4.54
C SER A 908 -22.81 7.92 -5.46
N TYR A 909 -21.61 7.71 -4.94
CA TYR A 909 -20.48 7.17 -5.70
C TYR A 909 -19.55 6.29 -4.86
N ALA A 910 -18.94 5.28 -5.48
CA ALA A 910 -17.91 4.44 -4.86
C ALA A 910 -16.56 5.17 -4.86
N SER A 911 -16.42 6.16 -3.97
CA SER A 911 -15.27 7.07 -3.91
C SER A 911 -13.99 6.47 -3.29
N ASN A 912 -13.91 5.14 -3.12
CA ASN A 912 -12.78 4.40 -2.54
C ASN A 912 -11.66 4.07 -3.55
N VAL A 913 -11.41 5.02 -4.45
CA VAL A 913 -10.30 5.01 -5.43
C VAL A 913 -8.93 5.02 -4.73
N SER A 914 -7.85 4.68 -5.42
CA SER A 914 -6.51 4.58 -4.81
C SER A 914 -6.03 5.94 -4.30
N THR A 915 -5.18 5.92 -3.27
CA THR A 915 -4.46 7.13 -2.83
C THR A 915 -3.50 7.64 -3.91
N PHE A 916 -3.01 6.75 -4.77
CA PHE A 916 -2.03 7.05 -5.82
C PHE A 916 -2.64 7.25 -7.22
N ASP A 917 -3.97 7.29 -7.34
CA ASP A 917 -4.63 7.62 -8.60
C ASP A 917 -4.53 9.15 -8.82
N LEU A 918 -3.74 9.54 -9.83
CA LEU A 918 -3.37 10.93 -10.12
C LEU A 918 -4.01 11.48 -11.40
N GLN A 919 -5.09 10.84 -11.86
CA GLN A 919 -5.83 11.18 -13.08
C GLN A 919 -7.31 10.80 -12.92
N TYR A 920 -8.23 11.69 -13.28
CA TYR A 920 -9.68 11.44 -13.27
C TYR A 920 -10.36 12.20 -14.41
N ASN A 921 -11.30 11.55 -15.09
CA ASN A 921 -12.18 12.25 -16.02
C ASN A 921 -13.12 13.20 -15.26
N ASN A 922 -13.60 14.26 -15.93
CA ASN A 922 -14.44 15.26 -15.28
C ASN A 922 -15.73 14.69 -14.66
N THR A 923 -16.30 13.62 -15.22
CA THR A 923 -17.52 12.97 -14.68
C THR A 923 -17.25 12.28 -13.34
N GLU A 924 -16.21 11.46 -13.28
CA GLU A 924 -15.76 10.73 -12.08
C GLU A 924 -15.28 11.69 -10.98
N ARG A 925 -14.47 12.69 -11.35
CA ARG A 925 -14.06 13.80 -10.46
C ARG A 925 -15.28 14.44 -9.80
N ASN A 926 -16.31 14.78 -10.59
CA ASN A 926 -17.53 15.40 -10.07
C ASN A 926 -18.35 14.44 -9.21
N ALA A 927 -18.41 13.15 -9.54
CA ALA A 927 -19.14 12.14 -8.76
C ALA A 927 -18.51 11.91 -7.37
N ILE A 928 -17.17 11.94 -7.26
CA ILE A 928 -16.47 11.88 -5.96
C ILE A 928 -16.78 13.13 -5.12
N VAL A 929 -16.80 14.32 -5.73
CA VAL A 929 -17.19 15.56 -5.03
C VAL A 929 -18.66 15.51 -4.58
N GLN A 930 -19.57 15.02 -5.42
CA GLN A 930 -20.98 14.87 -5.04
C GLN A 930 -21.13 13.89 -3.86
N ASN A 931 -20.43 12.77 -3.87
CA ASN A 931 -20.46 11.82 -2.76
C ASN A 931 -19.97 12.44 -1.44
N GLY A 932 -18.89 13.23 -1.47
CA GLY A 932 -18.40 13.97 -0.30
C GLY A 932 -19.41 15.02 0.20
N PHE A 933 -20.17 15.64 -0.70
CA PHE A 933 -21.27 16.55 -0.35
C PHE A 933 -22.44 15.77 0.30
N ASP A 934 -22.80 14.61 -0.25
CA ASP A 934 -23.89 13.78 0.26
C ASP A 934 -23.58 13.20 1.65
N VAL A 935 -22.34 12.76 1.88
CA VAL A 935 -21.82 12.37 3.22
C VAL A 935 -21.98 13.50 4.23
N ALA A 936 -21.60 14.73 3.84
CA ALA A 936 -21.67 15.89 4.74
C ALA A 936 -23.10 16.38 5.02
N THR A 937 -24.05 16.13 4.11
CA THR A 937 -25.45 16.60 4.20
C THR A 937 -26.47 15.52 4.50
N MET A 938 -26.07 14.26 4.70
CA MET A 938 -26.99 13.10 4.76
C MET A 938 -27.89 13.03 3.50
N ALA A 939 -27.27 13.23 2.32
CA ALA A 939 -27.90 13.46 1.03
C ALA A 939 -28.96 14.58 1.08
N ASN A 940 -28.55 15.81 1.42
CA ASN A 940 -29.43 16.97 1.58
C ASN A 940 -30.62 16.72 2.53
N GLY A 941 -30.39 16.01 3.64
CA GLY A 941 -31.41 15.62 4.61
C GLY A 941 -32.33 14.47 4.16
N THR A 942 -32.11 13.85 3.00
CA THR A 942 -32.95 12.74 2.50
C THR A 942 -32.82 11.48 3.36
N ILE A 943 -31.65 11.25 3.98
CA ILE A 943 -31.41 10.09 4.85
C ILE A 943 -31.79 10.37 6.32
N ASP A 944 -31.64 11.61 6.76
CA ASP A 944 -32.13 12.10 8.07
C ASP A 944 -32.45 13.60 7.97
N SER A 945 -33.72 13.97 8.00
CA SER A 945 -34.17 15.36 7.84
C SER A 945 -33.79 16.26 9.02
N GLU A 946 -33.50 15.68 10.18
CA GLU A 946 -33.07 16.39 11.38
C GLU A 946 -31.53 16.49 11.45
N TRP A 947 -30.79 15.98 10.47
CA TRP A 947 -29.33 16.11 10.43
C TRP A 947 -28.82 17.55 10.61
N PRO A 948 -29.41 18.59 9.95
CA PRO A 948 -29.05 19.98 10.21
C PRO A 948 -29.27 20.42 11.66
N VAL A 949 -30.36 19.96 12.30
CA VAL A 949 -30.64 20.19 13.74
C VAL A 949 -29.55 19.56 14.58
N CYS A 950 -29.14 18.33 14.27
CA CYS A 950 -28.07 17.63 14.99
C CYS A 950 -26.70 18.30 14.82
N VAL A 951 -26.40 18.86 13.65
CA VAL A 951 -25.22 19.70 13.42
C VAL A 951 -25.29 20.98 14.28
N GLY A 952 -26.43 21.66 14.33
CA GLY A 952 -26.64 22.82 15.21
C GLY A 952 -26.45 22.50 16.69
N CYS A 953 -26.99 21.37 17.15
CA CYS A 953 -26.83 20.87 18.51
C CYS A 953 -25.39 20.47 18.86
N ALA A 954 -24.66 19.84 17.92
CA ALA A 954 -23.24 19.53 18.09
C ALA A 954 -22.39 20.80 18.28
N ILE A 955 -22.69 21.86 17.53
CA ILE A 955 -22.05 23.19 17.66
C ILE A 955 -22.39 23.84 19.01
N LEU A 956 -23.64 23.77 19.44
CA LEU A 956 -24.10 24.40 20.69
C LEU A 956 -23.70 23.65 21.97
N SER A 957 -23.37 22.35 21.89
CA SER A 957 -23.05 21.47 23.04
C SER A 957 -22.21 22.14 24.13
N ARG A 958 -21.02 22.64 23.78
CA ARG A 958 -20.08 23.26 24.74
C ARG A 958 -20.50 24.64 25.23
N SER A 959 -21.34 25.33 24.46
CA SER A 959 -21.88 26.65 24.79
C SER A 959 -22.99 26.55 25.85
N LEU A 960 -23.91 25.59 25.67
CA LEU A 960 -25.00 25.30 26.61
C LEU A 960 -24.45 24.88 27.98
N GLU A 961 -23.48 23.96 28.00
CA GLU A 961 -22.80 23.53 29.23
C GLU A 961 -22.15 24.71 29.96
N ARG A 962 -21.31 25.51 29.27
CA ARG A 962 -20.61 26.67 29.88
C ARG A 962 -21.52 27.77 30.40
N THR A 963 -22.78 27.81 29.97
CA THR A 963 -23.77 28.79 30.43
C THR A 963 -24.76 28.21 31.44
N GLY A 964 -24.71 26.90 31.71
CA GLY A 964 -25.70 26.20 32.54
C GLY A 964 -27.10 26.15 31.92
N VAL A 965 -27.22 26.33 30.60
CA VAL A 965 -28.49 26.25 29.89
C VAL A 965 -28.81 24.79 29.59
N ALA A 966 -30.02 24.36 29.96
CA ALA A 966 -30.47 22.99 29.75
C ALA A 966 -30.44 22.62 28.25
N VAL A 967 -29.94 21.42 27.95
CA VAL A 967 -29.85 20.90 26.57
C VAL A 967 -31.27 20.72 26.01
N PRO A 968 -31.60 21.33 24.84
CA PRO A 968 -32.90 21.18 24.19
C PRO A 968 -33.26 19.72 23.91
N VAL A 969 -34.56 19.39 23.88
CA VAL A 969 -35.06 18.03 23.62
C VAL A 969 -34.61 17.55 22.24
N ALA A 970 -34.73 18.39 21.20
CA ALA A 970 -34.22 18.06 19.87
C ALA A 970 -32.71 17.75 19.87
N CYS A 971 -31.94 18.42 20.74
CA CYS A 971 -30.51 18.13 20.92
C CYS A 971 -30.25 16.84 21.71
N GLN A 972 -31.09 16.49 22.68
CA GLN A 972 -31.03 15.20 23.37
C GLN A 972 -31.30 14.06 22.38
N ASP A 973 -32.33 14.17 21.54
CA ASP A 973 -32.65 13.17 20.51
C ASP A 973 -31.54 13.03 19.45
N CYS A 974 -30.90 14.13 19.07
CA CYS A 974 -29.71 14.11 18.22
C CYS A 974 -28.52 13.41 18.90
N PHE A 975 -28.28 13.65 20.19
CA PHE A 975 -27.20 12.98 20.90
C PHE A 975 -27.49 11.49 21.12
N VAL A 976 -28.74 11.08 21.30
CA VAL A 976 -29.14 9.65 21.34
C VAL A 976 -28.88 8.94 20.01
N ARG A 977 -29.09 9.61 18.87
CA ARG A 977 -28.86 9.04 17.52
C ARG A 977 -27.39 8.97 17.12
N TYR A 978 -26.66 10.06 17.34
CA TYR A 978 -25.34 10.26 16.72
C TYR A 978 -24.15 10.03 17.65
N CYS A 979 -24.31 10.10 18.97
CA CYS A 979 -23.18 9.95 19.89
C CYS A 979 -22.80 8.49 20.10
N TRP A 980 -21.50 8.18 20.00
CA TRP A 980 -20.99 6.92 20.51
C TRP A 980 -21.17 6.88 22.04
N ASN A 981 -21.89 5.86 22.52
CA ASN A 981 -22.36 5.74 23.90
C ASN A 981 -21.40 4.98 24.84
N GLY A 982 -20.21 4.60 24.36
CA GLY A 982 -19.24 3.80 25.11
C GLY A 982 -19.30 2.29 24.87
N THR A 983 -20.24 1.78 24.05
CA THR A 983 -20.28 0.34 23.69
C THR A 983 -19.04 -0.07 22.89
N ILE A 984 -18.47 -1.23 23.20
CA ILE A 984 -17.29 -1.81 22.55
C ILE A 984 -17.67 -3.14 21.89
N ASN A 985 -17.11 -3.42 20.71
CA ASN A 985 -17.11 -4.72 20.07
C ASN A 985 -15.79 -4.91 19.31
N ASP A 986 -14.78 -5.40 20.03
CA ASP A 986 -13.39 -5.57 19.58
C ASP A 986 -13.16 -6.83 18.72
N THR A 987 -14.21 -7.62 18.44
CA THR A 987 -14.11 -8.83 17.60
C THR A 987 -13.70 -8.48 16.17
N SER A 988 -12.86 -9.30 15.52
CA SER A 988 -12.39 -8.99 14.16
C SER A 988 -13.57 -8.90 13.18
N PRO A 989 -13.80 -7.75 12.52
CA PRO A 989 -14.88 -7.61 11.55
C PRO A 989 -14.60 -8.47 10.29
N PRO A 990 -15.64 -8.78 9.50
CA PRO A 990 -15.47 -9.29 8.14
C PRO A 990 -14.86 -8.23 7.21
N LEU A 991 -14.66 -8.58 5.93
CA LEU A 991 -14.23 -7.62 4.92
C LEU A 991 -15.26 -6.48 4.79
N TYR A 992 -14.82 -5.23 4.98
CA TYR A 992 -15.70 -4.07 4.94
C TYR A 992 -15.98 -3.63 3.49
N GLU A 993 -17.10 -4.08 2.95
CA GLU A 993 -17.59 -3.72 1.60
C GLU A 993 -18.97 -3.03 1.71
N PRO A 994 -18.99 -1.73 2.05
CA PRO A 994 -20.23 -0.98 2.22
C PRO A 994 -21.02 -0.89 0.91
N GLN A 995 -22.33 -1.11 1.02
CA GLN A 995 -23.25 -0.97 -0.11
C GLN A 995 -23.67 0.49 -0.29
N MET A 996 -23.86 0.91 -1.53
CA MET A 996 -24.27 2.28 -1.85
C MET A 996 -25.69 2.58 -1.35
N ILE A 997 -25.87 3.75 -0.71
CA ILE A 997 -27.18 4.18 -0.22
C ILE A 997 -28.07 4.56 -1.41
N GLN A 998 -29.11 3.77 -1.69
CA GLN A 998 -30.08 4.10 -2.73
C GLN A 998 -30.97 5.28 -2.31
N ALA A 999 -30.51 6.51 -2.59
CA ALA A 999 -31.36 7.68 -2.59
C ALA A 999 -32.52 7.50 -3.58
N GLN A 1000 -33.76 7.56 -3.09
CA GLN A 1000 -34.94 7.48 -3.96
C GLN A 1000 -35.36 8.87 -4.42
N GLU A 1001 -35.32 9.12 -5.74
CA GLU A 1001 -36.24 10.06 -6.38
C GLU A 1001 -36.30 9.87 -7.90
N GLY A 1002 -37.32 10.45 -8.55
CA GLY A 1002 -37.33 10.72 -10.00
C GLY A 1002 -37.61 9.53 -10.93
N ALA A 1003 -38.70 9.60 -11.71
CA ALA A 1003 -39.04 8.57 -12.69
C ALA A 1003 -38.42 8.81 -14.08
N LYS A 1004 -38.00 7.70 -14.72
CA LYS A 1004 -37.66 7.52 -16.15
C LYS A 1004 -36.31 8.07 -16.67
N SER A 1005 -35.37 7.15 -16.86
CA SER A 1005 -35.23 6.55 -18.20
C SER A 1005 -35.06 5.02 -18.08
N GLU A 1006 -35.58 4.25 -19.03
CA GLU A 1006 -35.44 2.78 -19.02
C GLU A 1006 -34.13 2.37 -19.71
N GLY A 1007 -33.15 1.95 -18.92
CA GLY A 1007 -31.87 1.45 -19.42
C GLY A 1007 -31.17 0.53 -18.41
N THR A 1008 -30.58 -0.56 -18.91
CA THR A 1008 -29.52 -1.34 -18.24
C THR A 1008 -29.86 -2.00 -16.88
N ARG A 1009 -31.11 -2.44 -16.65
CA ARG A 1009 -31.43 -3.33 -15.51
C ARG A 1009 -31.02 -4.80 -15.78
N LEU A 1010 -29.73 -5.05 -16.04
CA LEU A 1010 -29.24 -6.38 -16.43
C LEU A 1010 -27.72 -6.61 -16.20
N ALA A 1011 -27.17 -6.13 -15.07
CA ALA A 1011 -25.72 -6.21 -14.78
C ALA A 1011 -25.32 -6.87 -13.44
N SER A 1012 -26.03 -6.60 -12.33
CA SER A 1012 -25.51 -6.91 -10.98
C SER A 1012 -25.62 -8.37 -10.52
N GLU A 1013 -26.50 -9.19 -11.11
CA GLU A 1013 -26.75 -10.57 -10.64
C GLU A 1013 -25.77 -11.63 -11.21
N LYS A 1014 -24.81 -11.24 -12.06
CA LYS A 1014 -23.85 -12.17 -12.67
C LYS A 1014 -22.43 -12.08 -12.11
N ALA A 1015 -22.05 -10.98 -11.46
CA ALA A 1015 -20.69 -10.76 -10.98
C ALA A 1015 -20.25 -11.84 -9.97
N THR A 1016 -20.99 -12.01 -8.88
CA THR A 1016 -20.63 -12.91 -7.76
C THR A 1016 -20.59 -14.38 -8.17
N LEU A 1017 -21.49 -14.81 -9.08
CA LEU A 1017 -21.52 -16.19 -9.58
C LEU A 1017 -20.42 -16.47 -10.62
N LEU A 1018 -19.99 -15.47 -11.39
CA LEU A 1018 -18.83 -15.59 -12.25
C LEU A 1018 -17.54 -15.65 -11.44
N ILE A 1019 -17.34 -14.78 -10.44
CA ILE A 1019 -16.09 -14.72 -9.66
C ILE A 1019 -15.67 -16.10 -9.12
N LEU A 1020 -16.56 -16.84 -8.44
CA LEU A 1020 -16.21 -18.16 -7.88
C LEU A 1020 -15.97 -19.27 -8.92
N SER A 1021 -16.50 -19.13 -10.15
CA SER A 1021 -16.25 -20.08 -11.24
C SER A 1021 -15.06 -19.68 -12.13
N PHE A 1022 -14.80 -18.39 -12.25
CA PHE A 1022 -13.71 -17.78 -13.01
C PHE A 1022 -12.37 -17.94 -12.28
N PHE A 1023 -12.30 -17.66 -10.97
CA PHE A 1023 -11.11 -17.91 -10.14
C PHE A 1023 -10.68 -19.38 -10.15
N CYS A 1024 -11.63 -20.32 -10.16
CA CYS A 1024 -11.35 -21.76 -10.20
C CYS A 1024 -10.70 -22.20 -11.52
N TRP A 1025 -10.95 -21.48 -12.62
CA TRP A 1025 -10.37 -21.75 -13.94
C TRP A 1025 -9.03 -21.01 -14.09
N ILE A 1026 -9.02 -19.71 -13.76
CA ILE A 1026 -7.85 -18.80 -13.81
C ILE A 1026 -6.66 -19.34 -13.02
N PHE A 1027 -6.85 -19.87 -11.80
CA PHE A 1027 -5.73 -20.37 -10.98
C PHE A 1027 -4.96 -21.54 -11.61
N PHE A 1028 -5.49 -22.18 -12.65
CA PHE A 1028 -4.82 -23.24 -13.42
C PHE A 1028 -4.57 -22.91 -14.90
N SER A 1029 -5.19 -21.86 -15.44
CA SER A 1029 -4.90 -21.36 -16.80
C SER A 1029 -3.96 -20.16 -16.82
N GLU A 1030 -4.14 -19.10 -16.01
CA GLU A 1030 -3.31 -17.87 -16.11
C GLU A 1030 -1.85 -18.05 -15.68
N VAL A 1031 -1.56 -19.03 -14.81
CA VAL A 1031 -0.17 -19.47 -14.53
C VAL A 1031 0.55 -19.90 -15.84
N PHE A 1032 -0.23 -20.32 -16.83
CA PHE A 1032 0.18 -20.82 -18.13
C PHE A 1032 -0.68 -20.19 -19.27
N ALA A 1033 -0.95 -18.88 -19.26
CA ALA A 1033 -1.68 -18.22 -20.35
C ALA A 1033 -1.49 -16.69 -20.41
N VAL A 1034 -0.25 -16.22 -20.62
CA VAL A 1034 -0.04 -14.80 -20.96
C VAL A 1034 -0.46 -14.56 -22.42
N GLY A 1035 -1.75 -14.29 -22.61
CA GLY A 1035 -2.27 -13.75 -23.86
C GLY A 1035 -1.71 -12.35 -24.15
N PHE A 1036 -1.58 -12.02 -25.44
CA PHE A 1036 -1.19 -10.67 -25.85
C PHE A 1036 -2.40 -9.71 -25.78
N ASP A 1037 -2.60 -9.07 -24.64
CA ASP A 1037 -3.25 -7.76 -24.61
C ASP A 1037 -2.23 -6.68 -25.01
N ASP A 1038 -2.63 -5.76 -25.88
CA ASP A 1038 -1.72 -4.96 -26.70
C ASP A 1038 -0.95 -3.86 -25.93
N PRO A 1039 0.39 -3.97 -25.80
CA PRO A 1039 1.20 -2.95 -25.13
C PRO A 1039 1.28 -1.61 -25.88
N MET A 1040 0.95 -1.54 -27.18
CA MET A 1040 1.09 -0.30 -27.96
C MET A 1040 0.03 0.77 -27.63
N ASN A 1041 -0.99 0.47 -26.81
CA ASN A 1041 -1.89 1.50 -26.27
C ASN A 1041 -1.34 2.21 -25.01
N ARG A 1042 -0.06 2.01 -24.67
CA ARG A 1042 0.66 2.71 -23.57
C ARG A 1042 2.08 3.16 -23.96
N VAL A 1043 2.32 3.43 -25.25
CA VAL A 1043 3.57 3.98 -25.81
C VAL A 1043 3.24 5.10 -26.79
#